data_AF-A0AAU7MTF3-F1
#
_entry.id   AF-A0AAU7MTF3-F1
#
_cell.length_a   1.000
_cell.length_b   1.000
_cell.length_c   1.000
_cell.angle_alpha   90.00
_cell.angle_beta   90.00
_cell.angle_gamma   90.00
#
_symmetry.space_group_name_H-M   'P 1'
#
loop_
_entity.id
_entity.type
_entity.pdbx_description
1 polymer ?
#
loop_
_entity_poly.entity_id
_entity_poly.type
_entity_poly.pdbx_seq_one_letter_code
_entity_poly.pdbx_strand_id
1 'polypeptide(L)'
;MIEREPHTSSGCQAQVTQEHKGQGDNVAGDKIYSPGISVDDIEGSVVQILVFIRHRITDSAEAAVEALEGSSRLEGEARKLLELIKILTDFAVGKDTKASFKKLNELRTGCKSTFAKDLANATLIRAIATRDSPDFSGIRIPLEEEFLSKEAYLEYVADIDRLSEEAERTRFEFSEPVLCGLIRGLLRVGEPEVAEELSDHLVDQYDSVNSKTINIACRIQSFFKTEGVQNFWTLNHDNYQILLGICNEIIDLINFTEGKEHRLFIWSANLLEFSAGEISDLLDICTDFIATIEKTTPNIAKAIRGFNSGNFDYSDGLPFLIGKCERDEIFRRNKVSEILKSNYISIDESAILLNVGDKEKIKEWINSGGGVTEDSALLKDFVELELHAFVLESNPKERLQLREKSDRFLDDHKDSLKDINPFRIHALCHHLLKANLSTPACKILSHFIPTGNLWLSPLVELYLHALLHSTQLDTLSVTLDRIPKKYWNYNVWRIEAKKQETLNHLPDAVGAIKNALHFKPTSIESWFNLIYLNRRQGADDSQIAGILDLISTDILDKPSENAARLLSEFLAQGHVELMETKLIKWFLEDPEGSARLITDFHLSVIEMKGQNLDLRDTVDDCVLAVSYTVDGEQQLKLIVKNPEYKHSAFIDSRTPLGDALLNSSKGSKFNIGMSEYEVNEFLPPYVGVFRISTKIRSSINDGTDSFQSFTMPADPEEFISSIKKKMQFLKKDADPILENSDIPIYMRGKRFDLSNPIKGMIAILFDRKYKNSGIPSFGSENPTEIILDIWSITYIFYSGLSETFRSSGISTIITRETKAIIENWIDDVNRDDYLTIDLTDDGELIRSGSTEIYNGTVDLQEWMKFIIESSEIQSPNSVDLPEEINECRDLIDESVESSIILAFSNDLDWMSIDPFFARLLGGKGGRSVNVSRFSVQLGANREIEAMATAIQLHLFHDFPCSITIEHLIQLAFSQEVAHDEILKDALIRYQDELSCIPNALSIIKKICIANLIGAMRAGEVIDSEGRLKLRHGSGTLSVFYTCCLIASTIQLNDEKLSREERLARFFLELFDTIHEMPSLINLVRRAGSVYAKGHFLSITEINSCLGDLQSGAKGE
;
A
#
# COMPACT_ATOMS: atom_id res chain seq x y z
N MET A 1 -58.75 20.59 -22.92
CA MET A 1 -59.55 21.79 -22.60
C MET A 1 -58.69 23.01 -22.93
N ILE A 2 -59.01 23.98 -23.78
CA ILE A 2 -60.15 24.28 -24.67
C ILE A 2 -59.55 25.07 -25.85
N GLU A 3 -59.98 24.68 -27.05
CA GLU A 3 -60.12 25.38 -28.35
C GLU A 3 -59.05 26.34 -28.88
N ARG A 4 -58.42 25.87 -29.98
CA ARG A 4 -57.98 26.66 -31.13
C ARG A 4 -59.22 27.05 -31.96
N GLU A 5 -59.31 28.31 -32.36
CA GLU A 5 -59.87 28.67 -33.66
C GLU A 5 -59.10 29.84 -34.31
N PRO A 6 -59.05 29.91 -35.66
CA PRO A 6 -58.15 30.76 -36.43
C PRO A 6 -58.86 31.86 -37.23
N HIS A 7 -58.18 32.98 -37.47
CA HIS A 7 -58.53 33.95 -38.52
C HIS A 7 -57.25 34.31 -39.29
N THR A 8 -57.01 33.69 -40.44
CA THR A 8 -57.33 34.17 -41.81
C THR A 8 -56.67 35.49 -42.19
N SER A 9 -55.60 35.41 -42.98
CA SER A 9 -55.33 36.37 -44.05
C SER A 9 -54.95 35.62 -45.32
N SER A 10 -55.88 35.67 -46.26
CA SER A 10 -55.86 35.16 -47.62
C SER A 10 -54.79 35.82 -48.50
N GLY A 11 -54.25 35.06 -49.46
CA GLY A 11 -53.47 35.62 -50.57
C GLY A 11 -53.03 34.57 -51.57
N CYS A 12 -53.99 33.97 -52.28
CA CYS A 12 -53.76 33.04 -53.39
C CYS A 12 -52.85 33.63 -54.48
N GLN A 13 -51.93 32.80 -54.97
CA GLN A 13 -51.26 32.96 -56.26
C GLN A 13 -52.31 32.88 -57.38
N ALA A 14 -52.34 33.90 -58.24
CA ALA A 14 -52.97 33.83 -59.56
C ALA A 14 -51.90 34.00 -60.63
N GLN A 15 -51.73 32.98 -61.46
CA GLN A 15 -51.07 33.10 -62.76
C GLN A 15 -51.87 34.06 -63.65
N VAL A 16 -51.19 35.00 -64.28
CA VAL A 16 -51.69 35.69 -65.47
C VAL A 16 -50.66 35.52 -66.57
N THR A 17 -51.02 34.74 -67.59
CA THR A 17 -50.40 34.73 -68.91
C THR A 17 -50.99 35.87 -69.72
N GLN A 18 -50.17 36.60 -70.48
CA GLN A 18 -50.67 37.46 -71.55
C GLN A 18 -49.81 37.29 -72.81
N GLU A 19 -50.45 36.86 -73.91
CA GLU A 19 -49.91 36.89 -75.26
C GLU A 19 -50.10 38.28 -75.89
N HIS A 20 -49.08 38.74 -76.63
CA HIS A 20 -49.04 40.05 -77.27
C HIS A 20 -49.42 39.95 -78.76
N LYS A 21 -50.36 40.79 -79.23
CA LYS A 21 -50.55 41.11 -80.65
C LYS A 21 -50.87 42.60 -80.81
N GLY A 22 -49.91 43.37 -81.32
CA GLY A 22 -50.13 44.76 -81.75
C GLY A 22 -48.96 45.69 -81.44
N GLN A 23 -48.54 46.47 -82.43
CA GLN A 23 -47.50 47.50 -82.34
C GLN A 23 -48.09 48.86 -81.95
N GLY A 24 -47.42 49.58 -81.05
CA GLY A 24 -47.61 51.04 -80.89
C GLY A 24 -47.47 51.52 -79.45
N ASP A 25 -46.40 52.27 -79.19
CA ASP A 25 -46.15 53.02 -77.96
C ASP A 25 -47.03 54.28 -77.86
N ASN A 26 -47.53 54.59 -76.66
CA ASN A 26 -47.45 55.93 -76.08
C ASN A 26 -47.74 55.89 -74.58
N VAL A 27 -46.76 56.39 -73.82
CA VAL A 27 -46.73 56.49 -72.35
C VAL A 27 -47.65 57.59 -71.85
N ALA A 28 -48.50 57.30 -70.86
CA ALA A 28 -49.05 58.30 -69.94
C ALA A 28 -49.40 57.64 -68.59
N GLY A 29 -48.73 58.08 -67.51
CA GLY A 29 -49.12 57.80 -66.12
C GLY A 29 -48.07 57.04 -65.30
N ASP A 30 -47.32 57.79 -64.48
CA ASP A 30 -46.51 57.39 -63.32
C ASP A 30 -45.47 56.28 -63.51
N LYS A 31 -44.28 56.70 -63.98
CA LYS A 31 -43.04 56.06 -63.54
C LYS A 31 -42.99 56.19 -62.03
N ILE A 32 -43.17 55.09 -61.30
CA ILE A 32 -42.71 54.99 -59.92
C ILE A 32 -41.19 55.24 -59.98
N TYR A 33 -40.77 56.47 -59.68
CA TYR A 33 -39.41 56.76 -59.27
C TYR A 33 -39.25 56.09 -57.90
N SER A 34 -38.73 54.86 -57.88
CA SER A 34 -38.16 54.33 -56.63
C SER A 34 -36.86 55.10 -56.40
N PRO A 35 -36.71 55.88 -55.31
CA PRO A 35 -35.43 56.50 -54.98
C PRO A 35 -34.35 55.42 -54.85
N GLY A 36 -33.11 55.75 -55.24
CA GLY A 36 -31.95 54.88 -55.00
C GLY A 36 -31.77 54.61 -53.50
N ILE A 37 -31.23 53.46 -53.15
CA ILE A 37 -31.02 53.06 -51.75
C ILE A 37 -29.95 53.98 -51.14
N SER A 38 -30.35 54.76 -50.14
CA SER A 38 -29.51 55.73 -49.43
C SER A 38 -28.69 55.06 -48.32
N VAL A 39 -27.82 55.82 -47.65
CA VAL A 39 -27.04 55.34 -46.48
C VAL A 39 -27.98 54.93 -45.35
N ASP A 40 -29.00 55.74 -45.07
CA ASP A 40 -29.99 55.50 -44.01
C ASP A 40 -30.80 54.22 -44.27
N ASP A 41 -31.00 53.85 -45.54
CA ASP A 41 -31.75 52.64 -45.94
C ASP A 41 -30.95 51.33 -45.73
N ILE A 42 -29.61 51.39 -45.68
CA ILE A 42 -28.74 50.23 -45.41
C ILE A 42 -28.10 50.23 -44.03
N GLU A 43 -28.17 51.35 -43.29
CA GLU A 43 -27.54 51.51 -41.99
C GLU A 43 -27.94 50.39 -41.01
N GLY A 44 -29.24 50.06 -40.93
CA GLY A 44 -29.71 48.96 -40.08
C GLY A 44 -29.12 47.60 -40.44
N SER A 45 -28.95 47.30 -41.74
CA SER A 45 -28.30 46.07 -42.20
C SER A 45 -26.80 46.08 -41.93
N VAL A 46 -26.14 47.23 -42.03
CA VAL A 46 -24.72 47.41 -41.68
C VAL A 46 -24.50 47.25 -40.18
N VAL A 47 -25.38 47.82 -39.33
CA VAL A 47 -25.36 47.62 -37.87
C VAL A 47 -25.55 46.15 -37.53
N GLN A 48 -26.45 45.45 -38.20
CA GLN A 48 -26.64 44.01 -38.01
C GLN A 48 -25.39 43.19 -38.38
N ILE A 49 -24.71 43.54 -39.48
CA ILE A 49 -23.42 42.93 -39.83
C ILE A 49 -22.36 43.22 -38.76
N LEU A 50 -22.31 44.46 -38.24
CA LEU A 50 -21.38 44.82 -37.17
C LEU A 50 -21.65 44.04 -35.88
N VAL A 51 -22.92 43.77 -35.55
CA VAL A 51 -23.29 42.88 -34.45
C VAL A 51 -22.79 41.46 -34.73
N PHE A 52 -22.99 40.91 -35.92
CA PHE A 52 -22.46 39.59 -36.29
C PHE A 52 -20.93 39.53 -36.18
N ILE A 53 -20.21 40.54 -36.64
CA ILE A 53 -18.75 40.64 -36.52
C ILE A 53 -18.32 40.75 -35.05
N ARG A 54 -19.03 41.55 -34.22
CA ARG A 54 -18.77 41.66 -32.78
C ARG A 54 -19.00 40.33 -32.08
N HIS A 55 -20.07 39.63 -32.43
CA HIS A 55 -20.46 38.34 -31.88
C HIS A 55 -19.67 37.16 -32.47
N ARG A 56 -18.79 37.41 -33.44
CA ARG A 56 -17.96 36.41 -34.14
C ARG A 56 -18.75 35.38 -34.97
N ILE A 57 -19.93 35.77 -35.46
CA ILE A 57 -20.78 34.97 -36.34
C ILE A 57 -20.44 35.28 -37.81
N THR A 58 -19.27 34.83 -38.25
CA THR A 58 -18.68 35.20 -39.57
C THR A 58 -19.54 34.78 -40.75
N ASP A 59 -20.14 33.59 -40.72
CA ASP A 59 -20.97 33.09 -41.83
C ASP A 59 -22.24 33.94 -42.03
N SER A 60 -22.84 34.39 -40.92
CA SER A 60 -24.00 35.30 -40.97
C SER A 60 -23.60 36.71 -41.42
N ALA A 61 -22.40 37.17 -41.06
CA ALA A 61 -21.85 38.42 -41.54
C ALA A 61 -21.59 38.37 -43.07
N GLU A 62 -20.98 37.29 -43.56
CA GLU A 62 -20.74 37.09 -45.00
C GLU A 62 -22.05 36.97 -45.78
N ALA A 63 -22.99 36.13 -45.34
CA ALA A 63 -24.29 35.99 -45.99
C ALA A 63 -25.10 37.31 -46.00
N ALA A 64 -25.01 38.10 -44.93
CA ALA A 64 -25.64 39.42 -44.87
C ALA A 64 -24.96 40.44 -45.80
N VAL A 65 -23.62 40.39 -45.95
CA VAL A 65 -22.89 41.19 -46.93
C VAL A 65 -23.26 40.78 -48.36
N GLU A 66 -23.33 39.48 -48.67
CA GLU A 66 -23.73 38.98 -49.99
C GLU A 66 -25.18 39.37 -50.34
N ALA A 67 -26.10 39.31 -49.37
CA ALA A 67 -27.47 39.76 -49.54
C ALA A 67 -27.56 41.28 -49.83
N LEU A 68 -26.72 42.08 -49.16
CA LEU A 68 -26.59 43.52 -49.43
C LEU A 68 -25.96 43.79 -50.80
N GLU A 69 -24.97 42.98 -51.24
CA GLU A 69 -24.38 43.07 -52.58
C GLU A 69 -25.38 42.74 -53.69
N GLY A 70 -26.30 41.81 -53.45
CA GLY A 70 -27.39 41.46 -54.37
C GLY A 70 -28.42 42.58 -54.61
N SER A 71 -28.38 43.66 -53.82
CA SER A 71 -29.28 44.80 -53.95
C SER A 71 -28.86 45.70 -55.12
N SER A 72 -29.52 45.52 -56.27
CA SER A 72 -29.17 46.13 -57.57
C SER A 72 -29.32 47.67 -57.71
N ARG A 73 -29.45 48.43 -56.60
CA ARG A 73 -29.77 49.88 -56.62
C ARG A 73 -28.99 50.77 -55.62
N LEU A 74 -27.81 50.34 -55.18
CA LEU A 74 -26.92 51.12 -54.29
C LEU A 74 -26.09 52.16 -55.07
N GLU A 75 -26.27 53.46 -54.76
CA GLU A 75 -25.56 54.57 -55.41
C GLU A 75 -24.80 55.45 -54.39
N GLY A 76 -23.75 56.14 -54.87
CA GLY A 76 -23.05 57.17 -54.09
C GLY A 76 -22.32 56.65 -52.84
N GLU A 77 -22.70 57.18 -51.67
CA GLU A 77 -22.08 56.90 -50.37
C GLU A 77 -22.48 55.53 -49.78
N ALA A 78 -23.69 55.04 -50.08
CA ALA A 78 -24.15 53.71 -49.67
C ALA A 78 -23.27 52.59 -50.25
N ARG A 79 -22.77 52.78 -51.48
CA ARG A 79 -21.82 51.85 -52.12
C ARG A 79 -20.45 51.85 -51.44
N LYS A 80 -19.98 53.01 -51.00
CA LYS A 80 -18.72 53.13 -50.23
C LYS A 80 -18.84 52.47 -48.86
N LEU A 81 -20.01 52.60 -48.21
CA LEU A 81 -20.29 51.95 -46.94
C LEU A 81 -20.33 50.42 -47.08
N LEU A 82 -20.94 49.90 -48.15
CA LEU A 82 -20.89 48.47 -48.49
C LEU A 82 -19.45 47.99 -48.76
N GLU A 83 -18.64 48.77 -49.48
CA GLU A 83 -17.22 48.44 -49.67
C GLU A 83 -16.44 48.43 -48.34
N LEU A 84 -16.71 49.36 -47.42
CA LEU A 84 -16.08 49.39 -46.09
C LEU A 84 -16.48 48.19 -45.23
N ILE A 85 -17.77 47.86 -45.15
CA ILE A 85 -18.23 46.70 -44.37
C ILE A 85 -17.73 45.39 -44.96
N LYS A 86 -17.64 45.28 -46.30
CA LYS A 86 -17.02 44.13 -46.96
C LYS A 86 -15.57 43.97 -46.58
N ILE A 87 -14.79 45.06 -46.62
CA ILE A 87 -13.39 45.07 -46.19
C ILE A 87 -13.29 44.65 -44.72
N LEU A 88 -14.16 45.15 -43.84
CA LEU A 88 -14.19 44.79 -42.43
C LEU A 88 -14.56 43.30 -42.21
N THR A 89 -15.55 42.79 -42.93
CA THR A 89 -15.92 41.37 -42.90
C THR A 89 -14.76 40.51 -43.40
N ASP A 90 -14.13 40.87 -44.52
CA ASP A 90 -12.96 40.16 -45.05
C ASP A 90 -11.80 40.12 -44.04
N PHE A 91 -11.57 41.21 -43.29
CA PHE A 91 -10.63 41.23 -42.17
C PHE A 91 -11.06 40.31 -41.02
N ALA A 92 -12.36 40.29 -40.68
CA ALA A 92 -12.89 39.44 -39.61
C ALA A 92 -12.83 37.94 -39.92
N VAL A 93 -12.88 37.54 -41.21
CA VAL A 93 -12.74 36.15 -41.66
C VAL A 93 -11.28 35.81 -42.07
N GLY A 94 -10.34 36.74 -41.91
CA GLY A 94 -8.91 36.49 -42.14
C GLY A 94 -8.49 36.33 -43.61
N LYS A 95 -9.21 36.94 -44.56
CA LYS A 95 -8.85 36.90 -45.99
C LYS A 95 -7.65 37.83 -46.28
N ASP A 96 -6.77 37.46 -47.23
CA ASP A 96 -5.59 38.27 -47.60
C ASP A 96 -5.99 39.59 -48.29
N THR A 97 -5.55 40.70 -47.71
CA THR A 97 -6.14 42.03 -47.84
C THR A 97 -5.11 43.10 -48.22
N LYS A 98 -3.97 42.73 -48.83
CA LYS A 98 -3.01 43.73 -49.37
C LYS A 98 -3.67 44.74 -50.32
N ALA A 99 -4.62 44.30 -51.15
CA ALA A 99 -5.42 45.18 -52.01
C ALA A 99 -6.48 45.98 -51.24
N SER A 100 -7.10 45.39 -50.23
CA SER A 100 -8.16 45.97 -49.41
C SER A 100 -7.67 47.15 -48.54
N PHE A 101 -6.41 47.12 -48.07
CA PHE A 101 -5.83 48.23 -47.28
C PHE A 101 -5.59 49.51 -48.10
N LYS A 102 -5.09 49.38 -49.33
CA LYS A 102 -4.91 50.52 -50.24
C LYS A 102 -6.26 51.17 -50.54
N LYS A 103 -7.28 50.33 -50.76
CA LYS A 103 -8.66 50.74 -50.99
C LYS A 103 -9.31 51.38 -49.75
N LEU A 104 -9.02 50.89 -48.55
CA LEU A 104 -9.50 51.45 -47.28
C LEU A 104 -9.02 52.89 -47.07
N ASN A 105 -7.75 53.18 -47.36
CA ASN A 105 -7.21 54.54 -47.29
C ASN A 105 -7.86 55.50 -48.31
N GLU A 106 -8.19 55.02 -49.51
CA GLU A 106 -8.95 55.77 -50.51
C GLU A 106 -10.40 56.05 -50.04
N LEU A 107 -11.08 55.05 -49.46
CA LEU A 107 -12.45 55.15 -48.96
C LEU A 107 -12.58 56.10 -47.76
N ARG A 108 -11.61 56.08 -46.84
CA ARG A 108 -11.58 56.92 -45.62
C ARG A 108 -11.63 58.43 -45.93
N THR A 109 -10.97 58.87 -46.99
CA THR A 109 -10.96 60.30 -47.41
C THR A 109 -12.21 60.72 -48.19
N GLY A 110 -13.04 59.75 -48.61
CA GLY A 110 -14.19 59.98 -49.50
C GLY A 110 -15.57 59.84 -48.85
N CYS A 111 -15.68 59.54 -47.55
CA CYS A 111 -16.94 59.40 -46.82
C CYS A 111 -17.36 60.74 -46.16
N LYS A 112 -18.66 61.06 -46.12
CA LYS A 112 -19.18 62.34 -45.61
C LYS A 112 -19.90 62.20 -44.27
N SER A 113 -20.70 61.14 -44.11
CA SER A 113 -21.42 60.78 -42.88
C SER A 113 -20.46 60.45 -41.72
N THR A 114 -20.87 60.78 -40.51
CA THR A 114 -20.16 60.48 -39.26
C THR A 114 -20.01 58.97 -39.06
N PHE A 115 -21.11 58.22 -39.20
CA PHE A 115 -21.10 56.75 -39.12
C PHE A 115 -20.11 56.06 -40.08
N ALA A 116 -20.07 56.46 -41.36
CA ALA A 116 -19.14 55.87 -42.31
C ALA A 116 -17.67 56.24 -42.02
N LYS A 117 -17.41 57.41 -41.42
CA LYS A 117 -16.07 57.80 -40.95
C LYS A 117 -15.66 56.99 -39.72
N ASP A 118 -16.55 56.82 -38.74
CA ASP A 118 -16.31 55.98 -37.57
C ASP A 118 -15.98 54.54 -37.98
N LEU A 119 -16.80 53.96 -38.87
CA LEU A 119 -16.57 52.61 -39.41
C LEU A 119 -15.25 52.51 -40.17
N ALA A 120 -14.91 53.50 -41.00
CA ALA A 120 -13.63 53.53 -41.71
C ALA A 120 -12.43 53.59 -40.75
N ASN A 121 -12.53 54.36 -39.66
CA ASN A 121 -11.51 54.44 -38.62
C ASN A 121 -11.41 53.13 -37.81
N ALA A 122 -12.53 52.54 -37.40
CA ALA A 122 -12.57 51.24 -36.72
C ALA A 122 -11.95 50.12 -37.58
N THR A 123 -12.28 50.11 -38.88
CA THR A 123 -11.73 49.16 -39.86
C THR A 123 -10.22 49.38 -40.04
N LEU A 124 -9.76 50.63 -40.03
CA LEU A 124 -8.33 50.96 -40.09
C LEU A 124 -7.58 50.47 -38.85
N ILE A 125 -8.12 50.69 -37.65
CA ILE A 125 -7.54 50.21 -36.39
C ILE A 125 -7.36 48.69 -36.43
N ARG A 126 -8.40 47.96 -36.81
CA ARG A 126 -8.37 46.50 -36.94
C ARG A 126 -7.37 46.05 -37.99
N ALA A 127 -7.35 46.68 -39.16
CA ALA A 127 -6.42 46.37 -40.25
C ALA A 127 -4.95 46.58 -39.86
N ILE A 128 -4.66 47.62 -39.07
CA ILE A 128 -3.32 47.90 -38.52
C ILE A 128 -2.95 46.81 -37.50
N ALA A 129 -3.84 46.51 -36.56
CA ALA A 129 -3.60 45.53 -35.51
C ALA A 129 -3.40 44.10 -36.04
N THR A 130 -4.03 43.73 -37.16
CA THR A 130 -3.88 42.41 -37.79
C THR A 130 -2.60 42.24 -38.63
N ARG A 131 -1.67 43.20 -38.61
CA ARG A 131 -0.38 43.13 -39.33
C ARG A 131 0.81 43.29 -38.40
N ASP A 132 1.74 42.33 -38.43
CA ASP A 132 3.07 42.44 -37.83
C ASP A 132 3.95 43.41 -38.63
N SER A 133 3.76 44.73 -38.47
CA SER A 133 4.67 45.72 -39.05
C SER A 133 5.02 46.84 -38.07
N PRO A 134 6.31 47.14 -37.84
CA PRO A 134 6.76 48.20 -36.95
C PRO A 134 6.56 49.64 -37.49
N ASP A 135 5.97 49.82 -38.68
CA ASP A 135 5.83 51.12 -39.36
C ASP A 135 4.74 52.05 -38.81
N PHE A 136 4.08 51.69 -37.71
CA PHE A 136 2.83 52.35 -37.27
C PHE A 136 2.93 53.32 -36.10
N SER A 137 4.14 53.67 -35.64
CA SER A 137 4.40 54.56 -34.49
C SER A 137 4.03 56.06 -34.69
N GLY A 138 3.16 56.40 -35.66
CA GLY A 138 2.85 57.79 -36.00
C GLY A 138 1.45 58.12 -36.53
N ILE A 139 0.53 57.15 -36.63
CA ILE A 139 -0.84 57.45 -37.09
C ILE A 139 -1.67 57.97 -35.91
N ARG A 140 -1.86 59.30 -35.83
CA ARG A 140 -2.84 59.92 -34.92
C ARG A 140 -4.25 59.71 -35.46
N ILE A 141 -4.98 58.77 -34.88
CA ILE A 141 -6.42 58.59 -35.12
C ILE A 141 -7.15 59.55 -34.17
N PRO A 142 -7.98 60.48 -34.67
CA PRO A 142 -8.80 61.31 -33.80
C PRO A 142 -9.84 60.40 -33.13
N LEU A 143 -9.70 60.18 -31.82
CA LEU A 143 -10.71 59.55 -30.97
C LEU A 143 -11.81 60.60 -30.72
N GLU A 144 -12.70 60.79 -31.69
CA GLU A 144 -13.98 61.47 -31.42
C GLU A 144 -14.93 60.52 -30.68
N GLU A 145 -15.98 61.05 -30.05
CA GLU A 145 -16.95 60.35 -29.17
C GLU A 145 -17.85 59.32 -29.90
N GLU A 146 -17.31 58.57 -30.87
CA GLU A 146 -18.06 57.64 -31.72
C GLU A 146 -17.76 56.16 -31.33
N PHE A 147 -18.79 55.31 -31.32
CA PHE A 147 -18.79 54.04 -30.60
C PHE A 147 -17.93 52.92 -31.25
N LEU A 148 -17.76 52.90 -32.58
CA LEU A 148 -17.13 51.78 -33.30
C LEU A 148 -15.59 51.87 -33.28
N SER A 149 -15.04 53.05 -33.50
CA SER A 149 -13.60 53.28 -33.41
C SER A 149 -13.10 53.18 -31.97
N LYS A 150 -13.93 53.56 -30.99
CA LYS A 150 -13.63 53.34 -29.56
C LYS A 150 -13.58 51.85 -29.20
N GLU A 151 -14.56 51.04 -29.63
CA GLU A 151 -14.52 49.56 -29.47
C GLU A 151 -13.20 49.00 -30.03
N ALA A 152 -12.86 49.33 -31.27
CA ALA A 152 -11.66 48.81 -31.93
C ALA A 152 -10.36 49.30 -31.26
N TYR A 153 -10.31 50.55 -30.81
CA TYR A 153 -9.15 51.11 -30.11
C TYR A 153 -8.90 50.38 -28.79
N LEU A 154 -9.93 50.18 -27.97
CA LEU A 154 -9.82 49.50 -26.69
C LEU A 154 -9.41 48.02 -26.89
N GLU A 155 -10.02 47.32 -27.84
CA GLU A 155 -9.73 45.91 -28.09
C GLU A 155 -8.28 45.69 -28.55
N TYR A 156 -7.78 46.49 -29.49
CA TYR A 156 -6.56 46.17 -30.22
C TYR A 156 -5.36 47.07 -29.93
N VAL A 157 -5.55 48.30 -29.43
CA VAL A 157 -4.49 49.32 -29.40
C VAL A 157 -4.20 49.87 -28.00
N ALA A 158 -5.21 50.09 -27.17
CA ALA A 158 -5.05 50.72 -25.85
C ALA A 158 -4.03 49.99 -24.96
N ASP A 159 -3.22 50.73 -24.22
CA ASP A 159 -2.29 50.18 -23.23
C ASP A 159 -2.98 49.94 -21.88
N ILE A 160 -2.26 49.31 -20.95
CA ILE A 160 -2.78 48.97 -19.63
C ILE A 160 -3.24 50.20 -18.85
N ASP A 161 -2.49 51.31 -18.90
CA ASP A 161 -2.84 52.55 -18.22
C ASP A 161 -4.17 53.11 -18.74
N ARG A 162 -4.34 53.14 -20.07
CA ARG A 162 -5.55 53.65 -20.70
C ARG A 162 -6.75 52.74 -20.47
N LEU A 163 -6.58 51.42 -20.53
CA LEU A 163 -7.63 50.45 -20.25
C LEU A 163 -8.10 50.52 -18.80
N SER A 164 -7.16 50.68 -17.86
CA SER A 164 -7.45 50.84 -16.43
C SER A 164 -8.19 52.15 -16.15
N GLU A 165 -7.74 53.27 -16.73
CA GLU A 165 -8.43 54.57 -16.63
C GLU A 165 -9.88 54.47 -17.12
N GLU A 166 -10.12 53.76 -18.24
CA GLU A 166 -11.45 53.61 -18.83
C GLU A 166 -12.34 52.64 -18.03
N ALA A 167 -11.76 51.62 -17.40
CA ALA A 167 -12.45 50.69 -16.50
C ALA A 167 -12.89 51.36 -15.19
N GLU A 168 -12.03 52.20 -14.59
CA GLU A 168 -12.33 52.93 -13.35
C GLU A 168 -13.38 54.04 -13.53
N ARG A 169 -13.38 54.71 -14.68
CA ARG A 169 -14.26 55.85 -14.95
C ARG A 169 -15.75 55.54 -14.96
N THR A 170 -16.15 54.30 -15.23
CA THR A 170 -17.42 54.10 -15.96
C THR A 170 -18.09 52.75 -15.69
N ARG A 171 -18.41 52.47 -14.42
CA ARG A 171 -19.12 51.23 -14.02
C ARG A 171 -20.60 51.12 -14.46
N PHE A 172 -21.24 52.10 -15.13
CA PHE A 172 -22.71 52.06 -15.34
C PHE A 172 -23.32 52.65 -16.65
N GLU A 173 -22.58 53.09 -17.68
CA GLU A 173 -23.19 53.73 -18.88
C GLU A 173 -22.52 53.37 -20.24
N PHE A 174 -21.98 52.17 -20.40
CA PHE A 174 -21.40 51.76 -21.70
C PHE A 174 -22.38 51.00 -22.59
N SER A 175 -22.31 51.28 -23.90
CA SER A 175 -22.94 50.44 -24.91
C SER A 175 -22.18 49.11 -25.03
N GLU A 176 -22.90 48.04 -25.39
CA GLU A 176 -22.35 46.70 -25.66
C GLU A 176 -21.02 46.72 -26.47
N PRO A 177 -20.86 47.50 -27.57
CA PRO A 177 -19.59 47.58 -28.30
C PRO A 177 -18.41 48.04 -27.45
N VAL A 178 -18.59 49.08 -26.63
CA VAL A 178 -17.51 49.64 -25.82
C VAL A 178 -17.12 48.67 -24.71
N LEU A 179 -18.09 48.01 -24.06
CA LEU A 179 -17.81 46.96 -23.07
C LEU A 179 -17.07 45.78 -23.70
N CYS A 180 -17.53 45.27 -24.84
CA CYS A 180 -16.85 44.18 -25.55
C CYS A 180 -15.40 44.55 -25.90
N GLY A 181 -15.17 45.77 -26.39
CA GLY A 181 -13.84 46.24 -26.73
C GLY A 181 -12.93 46.39 -25.51
N LEU A 182 -13.44 46.97 -24.43
CA LEU A 182 -12.72 47.14 -23.16
C LEU A 182 -12.34 45.79 -22.54
N ILE A 183 -13.29 44.86 -22.41
CA ILE A 183 -13.07 43.54 -21.83
C ILE A 183 -12.01 42.77 -22.61
N ARG A 184 -12.12 42.72 -23.95
CA ARG A 184 -11.13 42.04 -24.80
C ARG A 184 -9.76 42.73 -24.76
N GLY A 185 -9.74 44.06 -24.67
CA GLY A 185 -8.52 44.83 -24.46
C GLY A 185 -7.81 44.47 -23.16
N LEU A 186 -8.57 44.37 -22.06
CA LEU A 186 -8.07 43.94 -20.75
C LEU A 186 -7.52 42.51 -20.80
N LEU A 187 -8.23 41.56 -21.42
CA LEU A 187 -7.70 40.21 -21.63
C LEU A 187 -6.40 40.21 -22.45
N ARG A 188 -6.29 41.06 -23.48
CA ARG A 188 -5.09 41.17 -24.31
C ARG A 188 -3.87 41.68 -23.53
N VAL A 189 -4.05 42.65 -22.64
CA VAL A 189 -2.95 43.18 -21.81
C VAL A 189 -2.70 42.35 -20.56
N GLY A 190 -3.45 41.27 -20.36
CA GLY A 190 -3.30 40.36 -19.25
C GLY A 190 -3.88 40.89 -17.95
N GLU A 191 -5.06 41.52 -17.97
CA GLU A 191 -5.82 41.98 -16.78
C GLU A 191 -7.20 41.29 -16.70
N PRO A 192 -7.26 39.94 -16.56
CA PRO A 192 -8.51 39.18 -16.61
C PRO A 192 -9.42 39.38 -15.40
N GLU A 193 -8.90 39.75 -14.22
CA GLU A 193 -9.70 39.97 -13.02
C GLU A 193 -10.63 41.19 -13.18
N VAL A 194 -10.10 42.28 -13.74
CA VAL A 194 -10.89 43.47 -14.09
C VAL A 194 -11.83 43.18 -15.27
N ALA A 195 -11.37 42.37 -16.23
CA ALA A 195 -12.19 41.95 -17.36
C ALA A 195 -13.40 41.10 -16.92
N GLU A 196 -13.22 40.23 -15.92
CA GLU A 196 -14.27 39.40 -15.33
C GLU A 196 -15.38 40.27 -14.70
N GLU A 197 -15.02 41.23 -13.82
CA GLU A 197 -15.98 42.14 -13.18
C GLU A 197 -16.80 42.93 -14.22
N LEU A 198 -16.17 43.42 -15.29
CA LEU A 198 -16.86 44.11 -16.38
C LEU A 198 -17.70 43.16 -17.25
N SER A 199 -17.30 41.90 -17.37
CA SER A 199 -18.03 40.89 -18.15
C SER A 199 -19.32 40.46 -17.45
N ASP A 200 -19.35 40.42 -16.12
CA ASP A 200 -20.59 40.21 -15.36
C ASP A 200 -21.60 41.32 -15.67
N HIS A 201 -21.14 42.57 -15.66
CA HIS A 201 -21.98 43.70 -16.05
C HIS A 201 -22.46 43.63 -17.51
N LEU A 202 -21.61 43.15 -18.43
CA LEU A 202 -22.00 42.92 -19.83
C LEU A 202 -23.11 41.87 -19.94
N VAL A 203 -23.05 40.78 -19.17
CA VAL A 203 -24.08 39.73 -19.15
C VAL A 203 -25.38 40.28 -18.57
N ASP A 204 -25.32 41.03 -17.47
CA ASP A 204 -26.49 41.63 -16.82
C ASP A 204 -27.25 42.61 -17.72
N GLN A 205 -26.52 43.44 -18.49
CA GLN A 205 -27.12 44.45 -19.37
C GLN A 205 -27.51 43.89 -20.75
N TYR A 206 -26.76 42.91 -21.25
CA TYR A 206 -26.87 42.40 -22.62
C TYR A 206 -26.82 40.87 -22.66
N ASP A 207 -27.84 40.19 -22.10
CA ASP A 207 -27.93 38.72 -22.05
C ASP A 207 -27.98 38.10 -23.45
N SER A 208 -26.82 37.65 -23.95
CA SER A 208 -26.64 37.08 -25.28
C SER A 208 -25.64 35.94 -25.23
N VAL A 209 -25.64 35.08 -26.25
CA VAL A 209 -24.62 34.01 -26.38
C VAL A 209 -23.20 34.62 -26.39
N ASN A 210 -23.02 35.79 -27.00
CA ASN A 210 -21.74 36.47 -27.05
C ASN A 210 -21.30 36.99 -25.67
N SER A 211 -22.17 37.64 -24.90
CA SER A 211 -21.81 38.13 -23.57
C SER A 211 -21.47 36.98 -22.62
N LYS A 212 -22.24 35.89 -22.64
CA LYS A 212 -21.94 34.65 -21.89
C LYS A 212 -20.61 34.02 -22.29
N THR A 213 -20.34 33.92 -23.59
CA THR A 213 -19.07 33.36 -24.10
C THR A 213 -17.85 34.22 -23.70
N ILE A 214 -18.00 35.55 -23.70
CA ILE A 214 -16.95 36.48 -23.24
C ILE A 214 -16.74 36.33 -21.73
N ASN A 215 -17.81 36.27 -20.93
CA ASN A 215 -17.73 36.07 -19.49
C ASN A 215 -17.01 34.76 -19.12
N ILE A 216 -17.35 33.65 -19.79
CA ILE A 216 -16.64 32.37 -19.63
C ILE A 216 -15.14 32.54 -19.93
N ALA A 217 -14.79 33.22 -21.03
CA ALA A 217 -13.39 33.44 -21.37
C ALA A 217 -12.64 34.26 -20.31
N CYS A 218 -13.27 35.29 -19.74
CA CYS A 218 -12.71 36.08 -18.64
C CYS A 218 -12.49 35.23 -17.40
N ARG A 219 -13.51 34.46 -16.99
CA ARG A 219 -13.46 33.58 -15.81
C ARG A 219 -12.39 32.50 -15.93
N ILE A 220 -12.21 31.92 -17.11
CA ILE A 220 -11.13 30.94 -17.35
C ILE A 220 -9.75 31.59 -17.18
N GLN A 221 -9.53 32.77 -17.77
CA GLN A 221 -8.23 33.44 -17.66
C GLN A 221 -7.94 33.91 -16.24
N SER A 222 -8.96 34.39 -15.52
CA SER A 222 -8.88 34.77 -14.10
C SER A 222 -8.58 33.54 -13.22
N PHE A 223 -9.25 32.41 -13.48
CA PHE A 223 -8.99 31.15 -12.79
C PHE A 223 -7.53 30.71 -12.92
N PHE A 224 -6.95 30.72 -14.12
CA PHE A 224 -5.55 30.33 -14.33
C PHE A 224 -4.52 31.30 -13.74
N LYS A 225 -4.92 32.50 -13.34
CA LYS A 225 -4.08 33.45 -12.60
C LYS A 225 -4.17 33.29 -11.08
N THR A 226 -5.16 32.56 -10.60
CA THR A 226 -5.36 32.37 -9.16
C THR A 226 -4.18 31.61 -8.56
N GLU A 227 -3.69 32.07 -7.41
CA GLU A 227 -2.59 31.41 -6.71
C GLU A 227 -2.91 29.93 -6.40
N GLY A 228 -1.97 29.04 -6.69
CA GLY A 228 -2.15 27.59 -6.51
C GLY A 228 -2.80 26.85 -7.69
N VAL A 229 -3.24 27.55 -8.75
CA VAL A 229 -3.77 26.95 -9.98
C VAL A 229 -2.64 26.70 -10.98
N GLN A 230 -1.81 25.70 -10.69
CA GLN A 230 -0.70 25.30 -11.58
C GLN A 230 -0.95 23.95 -12.25
N ASN A 231 -1.56 23.01 -11.54
CA ASN A 231 -1.88 21.68 -12.04
C ASN A 231 -3.26 21.25 -11.52
N PHE A 232 -3.99 20.50 -12.35
CA PHE A 232 -5.33 20.03 -12.02
C PHE A 232 -5.36 19.20 -10.72
N TRP A 233 -4.44 18.25 -10.54
CA TRP A 233 -4.43 17.34 -9.37
C TRP A 233 -4.05 18.01 -8.04
N THR A 234 -3.46 19.21 -8.08
CA THR A 234 -3.05 19.96 -6.89
C THR A 234 -4.04 21.06 -6.51
N LEU A 235 -5.18 21.16 -7.21
CA LEU A 235 -6.23 22.11 -6.84
C LEU A 235 -6.79 21.78 -5.45
N ASN A 236 -7.15 22.80 -4.67
CA ASN A 236 -8.00 22.61 -3.50
C ASN A 236 -9.47 22.39 -3.93
N HIS A 237 -10.34 22.05 -2.98
CA HIS A 237 -11.74 21.77 -3.28
C HIS A 237 -12.47 22.97 -3.90
N ASP A 238 -12.22 24.18 -3.40
CA ASP A 238 -12.94 25.38 -3.83
C ASP A 238 -12.61 25.74 -5.29
N ASN A 239 -11.32 25.73 -5.64
CA ASN A 239 -10.87 25.94 -7.01
C ASN A 239 -11.36 24.83 -7.95
N TYR A 240 -11.42 23.58 -7.49
CA TYR A 240 -11.99 22.48 -8.25
C TYR A 240 -13.50 22.70 -8.53
N GLN A 241 -14.28 23.17 -7.54
CA GLN A 241 -15.69 23.49 -7.75
C GLN A 241 -15.90 24.68 -8.71
N ILE A 242 -15.04 25.71 -8.65
CA ILE A 242 -15.07 26.84 -9.59
C ILE A 242 -14.86 26.32 -11.03
N LEU A 243 -13.84 25.49 -11.23
CA LEU A 243 -13.54 24.88 -12.53
C LEU A 243 -14.72 24.05 -13.05
N LEU A 244 -15.30 23.17 -12.22
CA LEU A 244 -16.47 22.39 -12.61
C LEU A 244 -17.68 23.27 -12.94
N GLY A 245 -17.90 24.37 -12.21
CA GLY A 245 -18.93 25.35 -12.51
C GLY A 245 -18.77 25.95 -13.91
N ILE A 246 -17.55 26.38 -14.25
CA ILE A 246 -17.22 26.89 -15.59
C ILE A 246 -17.47 25.82 -16.66
N CYS A 247 -17.03 24.57 -16.43
CA CYS A 247 -17.25 23.47 -17.37
C CYS A 247 -18.75 23.19 -17.61
N ASN A 248 -19.55 23.17 -16.55
CA ASN A 248 -21.00 22.96 -16.65
C ASN A 248 -21.69 24.06 -17.45
N GLU A 249 -21.31 25.31 -17.23
CA GLU A 249 -21.85 26.44 -18.00
C GLU A 249 -21.46 26.37 -19.49
N ILE A 250 -20.24 25.89 -19.80
CA ILE A 250 -19.82 25.62 -21.19
C ILE A 250 -20.67 24.53 -21.80
N ILE A 251 -20.88 23.41 -21.11
CA ILE A 251 -21.71 22.28 -21.56
C ILE A 251 -23.14 22.76 -21.86
N ASP A 252 -23.74 23.51 -20.94
CA ASP A 252 -25.08 24.07 -21.09
C ASP A 252 -25.17 25.00 -22.32
N LEU A 253 -24.17 25.84 -22.54
CA LEU A 253 -24.16 26.79 -23.67
C LEU A 253 -23.89 26.10 -25.01
N ILE A 254 -23.05 25.05 -25.05
CA ILE A 254 -22.87 24.21 -26.24
C ILE A 254 -24.20 23.55 -26.63
N ASN A 255 -24.89 22.95 -25.66
CA ASN A 255 -26.19 22.34 -25.87
C ASN A 255 -27.23 23.36 -26.36
N PHE A 256 -27.30 24.52 -25.71
CA PHE A 256 -28.23 25.59 -26.09
C PHE A 256 -28.00 26.10 -27.52
N THR A 257 -26.73 26.18 -27.96
CA THR A 257 -26.38 26.65 -29.30
C THR A 257 -26.35 25.55 -30.36
N GLU A 258 -26.62 24.29 -29.99
CA GLU A 258 -26.48 23.11 -30.86
C GLU A 258 -25.06 23.02 -31.49
N GLY A 259 -24.03 23.40 -30.73
CA GLY A 259 -22.63 23.38 -31.17
C GLY A 259 -22.26 24.40 -32.25
N LYS A 260 -23.09 25.44 -32.47
CA LYS A 260 -22.80 26.53 -33.44
C LYS A 260 -21.80 27.56 -32.91
N GLU A 261 -21.63 27.68 -31.61
CA GLU A 261 -20.67 28.61 -31.00
C GLU A 261 -19.29 27.95 -30.88
N HIS A 262 -18.44 28.14 -31.89
CA HIS A 262 -17.15 27.45 -32.00
C HIS A 262 -16.12 27.86 -30.93
N ARG A 263 -16.22 29.07 -30.37
CA ARG A 263 -15.28 29.56 -29.35
C ARG A 263 -15.28 28.69 -28.09
N LEU A 264 -16.44 28.12 -27.73
CA LEU A 264 -16.57 27.27 -26.56
C LEU A 264 -15.69 26.02 -26.67
N PHE A 265 -15.56 25.43 -27.86
CA PHE A 265 -14.70 24.26 -28.06
C PHE A 265 -13.20 24.56 -27.95
N ILE A 266 -12.78 25.80 -28.24
CA ILE A 266 -11.39 26.24 -28.00
C ILE A 266 -11.10 26.22 -26.50
N TRP A 267 -12.01 26.77 -25.70
CA TRP A 267 -11.89 26.79 -24.25
C TRP A 267 -12.01 25.41 -23.64
N SER A 268 -12.95 24.59 -24.12
CA SER A 268 -13.05 23.18 -23.71
C SER A 268 -11.75 22.43 -23.96
N ALA A 269 -11.10 22.62 -25.12
CA ALA A 269 -9.84 21.95 -25.43
C ALA A 269 -8.72 22.33 -24.43
N ASN A 270 -8.60 23.61 -24.08
CA ASN A 270 -7.60 24.06 -23.10
C ASN A 270 -7.89 23.52 -21.69
N LEU A 271 -9.17 23.47 -21.28
CA LEU A 271 -9.56 22.91 -19.99
C LEU A 271 -9.34 21.40 -19.93
N LEU A 272 -9.63 20.68 -21.03
CA LEU A 272 -9.33 19.26 -21.16
C LEU A 272 -7.83 18.98 -21.18
N GLU A 273 -7.03 19.85 -21.80
CA GLU A 273 -5.57 19.74 -21.75
C GLU A 273 -5.05 19.94 -20.32
N PHE A 274 -5.53 20.97 -19.62
CA PHE A 274 -5.18 21.21 -18.22
C PHE A 274 -5.57 20.05 -17.30
N SER A 275 -6.74 19.44 -17.53
CA SER A 275 -7.22 18.29 -16.75
C SER A 275 -6.77 16.93 -17.31
N ALA A 276 -5.93 16.90 -18.35
CA ALA A 276 -5.55 15.69 -19.09
C ALA A 276 -6.74 14.81 -19.52
N GLY A 277 -7.89 15.41 -19.82
CA GLY A 277 -9.11 14.71 -20.23
C GLY A 277 -9.98 14.14 -19.10
N GLU A 278 -9.63 14.38 -17.83
CA GLU A 278 -10.36 13.78 -16.69
C GLU A 278 -11.76 14.36 -16.40
N ILE A 279 -12.12 15.50 -17.01
CA ILE A 279 -13.47 16.06 -16.90
C ILE A 279 -14.37 15.39 -17.95
N SER A 280 -14.92 14.22 -17.59
CA SER A 280 -15.69 13.35 -18.50
C SER A 280 -16.83 14.07 -19.20
N ASP A 281 -17.64 14.84 -18.48
CA ASP A 281 -18.84 15.47 -19.04
C ASP A 281 -18.49 16.50 -20.13
N LEU A 282 -17.35 17.18 -19.95
CA LEU A 282 -16.82 18.12 -20.94
C LEU A 282 -16.23 17.37 -22.15
N LEU A 283 -15.56 16.25 -21.92
CA LEU A 283 -15.02 15.41 -22.99
C LEU A 283 -16.14 14.76 -23.84
N ASP A 284 -17.20 14.30 -23.19
CA ASP A 284 -18.35 13.66 -23.80
C ASP A 284 -19.10 14.64 -24.70
N ILE A 285 -19.43 15.85 -24.20
CA ILE A 285 -20.12 16.85 -25.04
C ILE A 285 -19.26 17.28 -26.25
N CYS A 286 -17.94 17.40 -26.05
CA CYS A 286 -17.00 17.70 -27.12
C CYS A 286 -16.95 16.58 -28.16
N THR A 287 -17.09 15.33 -27.72
CA THR A 287 -17.14 14.15 -28.59
C THR A 287 -18.45 14.10 -29.37
N ASP A 288 -19.59 14.39 -28.75
CA ASP A 288 -20.90 14.38 -29.41
C ASP A 288 -20.95 15.35 -30.61
N PHE A 289 -20.27 16.49 -30.48
CA PHE A 289 -20.18 17.50 -31.53
C PHE A 289 -18.90 17.41 -32.40
N ILE A 290 -18.14 16.31 -32.32
CA ILE A 290 -16.82 16.20 -32.97
C ILE A 290 -16.85 16.45 -34.48
N ALA A 291 -17.91 16.02 -35.17
CA ALA A 291 -18.06 16.22 -36.62
C ALA A 291 -18.28 17.70 -37.01
N THR A 292 -18.89 18.49 -36.12
CA THR A 292 -19.08 19.93 -36.30
C THR A 292 -17.77 20.68 -36.04
N ILE A 293 -17.04 20.27 -34.99
CA ILE A 293 -15.71 20.80 -34.66
C ILE A 293 -14.72 20.50 -35.79
N GLU A 294 -14.74 19.29 -36.36
CA GLU A 294 -13.79 18.88 -37.41
C GLU A 294 -13.94 19.71 -38.69
N LYS A 295 -15.14 20.19 -39.01
CA LYS A 295 -15.37 21.05 -40.18
C LYS A 295 -14.78 22.46 -40.02
N THR A 296 -14.68 22.94 -38.78
CA THR A 296 -14.37 24.35 -38.47
C THR A 296 -12.99 24.51 -37.85
N THR A 297 -12.58 23.59 -36.98
CA THR A 297 -11.26 23.58 -36.34
C THR A 297 -10.71 22.15 -36.20
N PRO A 298 -10.16 21.57 -37.29
CA PRO A 298 -9.68 20.19 -37.31
C PRO A 298 -8.66 19.83 -36.22
N ASN A 299 -7.82 20.78 -35.81
CA ASN A 299 -6.80 20.53 -34.78
C ASN A 299 -7.40 20.29 -33.39
N ILE A 300 -8.48 20.99 -33.05
CA ILE A 300 -9.19 20.79 -31.77
C ILE A 300 -9.89 19.44 -31.76
N ALA A 301 -10.54 19.08 -32.88
CA ALA A 301 -11.16 17.76 -33.02
C ALA A 301 -10.13 16.62 -32.86
N LYS A 302 -8.90 16.81 -33.33
CA LYS A 302 -7.80 15.84 -33.12
C LYS A 302 -7.43 15.72 -31.64
N ALA A 303 -7.27 16.83 -30.93
CA ALA A 303 -6.94 16.82 -29.50
C ALA A 303 -8.02 16.06 -28.70
N ILE A 304 -9.31 16.38 -28.94
CA ILE A 304 -10.45 15.70 -28.29
C ILE A 304 -10.46 14.21 -28.59
N ARG A 305 -10.23 13.79 -29.84
CA ARG A 305 -10.13 12.36 -30.20
C ARG A 305 -8.96 11.67 -29.49
N GLY A 306 -7.84 12.36 -29.30
CA GLY A 306 -6.69 11.88 -28.54
C GLY A 306 -7.07 11.55 -27.09
N PHE A 307 -7.73 12.48 -26.41
CA PHE A 307 -8.22 12.25 -25.03
C PHE A 307 -9.25 11.12 -24.94
N ASN A 308 -10.19 11.05 -25.89
CA ASN A 308 -11.28 10.07 -25.84
C ASN A 308 -10.84 8.64 -26.21
N SER A 309 -10.04 8.48 -27.27
CA SER A 309 -9.74 7.15 -27.83
C SER A 309 -8.33 6.63 -27.54
N GLY A 310 -7.47 7.44 -26.89
CA GLY A 310 -6.02 7.16 -26.79
C GLY A 310 -5.34 7.05 -28.17
N ASN A 311 -6.05 7.41 -29.24
CA ASN A 311 -5.58 7.29 -30.59
C ASN A 311 -4.97 8.62 -31.07
N PHE A 312 -3.65 8.68 -30.89
CA PHE A 312 -2.78 9.76 -31.29
C PHE A 312 -2.23 9.63 -32.73
N ASP A 313 -2.80 8.77 -33.59
CA ASP A 313 -2.29 8.41 -34.94
C ASP A 313 -1.99 9.61 -35.88
N TYR A 314 -2.43 10.81 -35.53
CA TYR A 314 -2.21 12.06 -36.27
C TYR A 314 -1.43 13.14 -35.50
N SER A 315 -0.79 12.78 -34.39
CA SER A 315 0.06 13.66 -33.58
C SER A 315 1.54 13.24 -33.67
N ASP A 316 2.44 14.20 -33.52
CA ASP A 316 3.89 13.97 -33.43
C ASP A 316 4.33 14.06 -31.97
N GLY A 317 5.37 13.30 -31.59
CA GLY A 317 5.98 13.38 -30.25
C GLY A 317 5.81 12.13 -29.38
N LEU A 318 6.12 12.28 -28.10
CA LEU A 318 6.20 11.17 -27.13
C LEU A 318 4.87 10.41 -26.93
N PRO A 319 3.69 11.06 -26.79
CA PRO A 319 2.42 10.35 -26.63
C PRO A 319 2.08 9.44 -27.82
N PHE A 320 2.37 9.90 -29.04
CA PHE A 320 2.21 9.09 -30.25
C PHE A 320 3.14 7.87 -30.26
N LEU A 321 4.41 8.05 -29.90
CA LEU A 321 5.38 6.95 -29.85
C LEU A 321 4.97 5.88 -28.84
N ILE A 322 4.52 6.28 -27.64
CA ILE A 322 4.02 5.36 -26.62
C ILE A 322 2.77 4.62 -27.12
N GLY A 323 1.76 5.35 -27.59
CA GLY A 323 0.52 4.73 -28.11
C GLY A 323 0.76 3.80 -29.29
N LYS A 324 1.75 4.10 -30.15
CA LYS A 324 2.16 3.20 -31.23
C LYS A 324 2.84 1.94 -30.70
N CYS A 325 3.70 2.04 -29.69
CA CYS A 325 4.29 0.87 -29.03
C CYS A 325 3.22 0.00 -28.34
N GLU A 326 2.16 0.58 -27.79
CA GLU A 326 1.07 -0.20 -27.17
C GLU A 326 0.27 -0.99 -28.21
N ARG A 327 0.05 -0.42 -29.41
CA ARG A 327 -0.74 -1.04 -30.48
C ARG A 327 0.05 -1.99 -31.39
N ASP A 328 1.34 -1.74 -31.60
CA ASP A 328 2.21 -2.51 -32.50
C ASP A 328 3.34 -3.19 -31.73
N GLU A 329 3.19 -4.49 -31.48
CA GLU A 329 4.15 -5.28 -30.72
C GLU A 329 5.54 -5.36 -31.39
N ILE A 330 5.59 -5.39 -32.73
CA ILE A 330 6.86 -5.47 -33.46
C ILE A 330 7.60 -4.14 -33.32
N PHE A 331 6.88 -3.03 -33.50
CA PHE A 331 7.43 -1.69 -33.28
C PHE A 331 7.93 -1.53 -31.84
N ARG A 332 7.14 -1.94 -30.84
CA ARG A 332 7.54 -1.94 -29.43
C ARG A 332 8.85 -2.68 -29.18
N ARG A 333 8.94 -3.94 -29.62
CA ARG A 333 10.15 -4.77 -29.40
C ARG A 333 11.38 -4.14 -30.03
N ASN A 334 11.24 -3.61 -31.25
CA ASN A 334 12.34 -2.95 -31.95
C ASN A 334 12.76 -1.66 -31.23
N LYS A 335 11.80 -0.83 -30.82
CA LYS A 335 12.09 0.46 -30.17
C LYS A 335 12.70 0.28 -28.79
N VAL A 336 12.16 -0.62 -27.98
CA VAL A 336 12.73 -0.96 -26.65
C VAL A 336 14.14 -1.53 -26.81
N SER A 337 14.37 -2.43 -27.77
CA SER A 337 15.71 -2.98 -28.01
C SER A 337 16.71 -1.94 -28.52
N GLU A 338 16.26 -0.95 -29.29
CA GLU A 338 17.08 0.18 -29.72
C GLU A 338 17.53 1.01 -28.51
N ILE A 339 16.59 1.39 -27.64
CA ILE A 339 16.87 2.20 -26.43
C ILE A 339 17.86 1.47 -25.51
N LEU A 340 17.62 0.19 -25.21
CA LEU A 340 18.45 -0.59 -24.27
C LEU A 340 19.86 -0.93 -24.79
N LYS A 341 20.19 -0.65 -26.06
CA LYS A 341 21.57 -0.76 -26.58
C LYS A 341 22.45 0.42 -26.17
N SER A 342 21.85 1.55 -25.83
CA SER A 342 22.58 2.74 -25.39
C SER A 342 22.92 2.64 -23.91
N ASN A 343 24.13 3.01 -23.51
CA ASN A 343 24.49 3.07 -22.08
C ASN A 343 23.78 4.21 -21.34
N TYR A 344 23.40 5.26 -22.08
CA TYR A 344 22.68 6.39 -21.53
C TYR A 344 21.46 6.72 -22.40
N ILE A 345 20.35 7.05 -21.74
CA ILE A 345 19.08 7.39 -22.39
C ILE A 345 18.62 8.78 -21.99
N SER A 346 17.78 9.38 -22.83
CA SER A 346 17.10 10.66 -22.56
C SER A 346 15.86 10.48 -21.67
N ILE A 347 15.29 11.59 -21.18
CA ILE A 347 14.01 11.58 -20.44
C ILE A 347 12.89 10.97 -21.28
N ASP A 348 12.76 11.33 -22.56
CA ASP A 348 11.71 10.80 -23.44
C ASP A 348 11.84 9.29 -23.65
N GLU A 349 13.07 8.79 -23.82
CA GLU A 349 13.33 7.35 -23.93
C GLU A 349 13.02 6.62 -22.62
N SER A 350 13.31 7.22 -21.47
CA SER A 350 12.94 6.66 -20.17
C SER A 350 11.43 6.54 -20.02
N ALA A 351 10.67 7.54 -20.48
CA ALA A 351 9.21 7.51 -20.44
C ALA A 351 8.64 6.39 -21.32
N ILE A 352 9.25 6.10 -22.48
CA ILE A 352 8.89 4.93 -23.30
C ILE A 352 9.15 3.64 -22.52
N LEU A 353 10.32 3.48 -21.88
CA LEU A 353 10.64 2.28 -21.11
C LEU A 353 9.67 2.06 -19.94
N LEU A 354 9.31 3.11 -19.21
CA LEU A 354 8.39 3.05 -18.08
C LEU A 354 6.97 2.63 -18.46
N ASN A 355 6.52 2.97 -19.69
CA ASN A 355 5.17 2.66 -20.16
C ASN A 355 5.07 1.30 -20.86
N VAL A 356 6.05 0.96 -21.72
CA VAL A 356 5.95 -0.21 -22.63
C VAL A 356 7.13 -1.18 -22.54
N GLY A 357 8.11 -0.89 -21.69
CA GLY A 357 9.32 -1.70 -21.55
C GLY A 357 9.12 -2.94 -20.68
N ASP A 358 10.02 -3.90 -20.89
CA ASP A 358 10.08 -5.15 -20.12
C ASP A 358 10.93 -4.95 -18.87
N LYS A 359 10.36 -5.24 -17.69
CA LYS A 359 10.99 -4.95 -16.40
C LYS A 359 12.31 -5.67 -16.21
N GLU A 360 12.39 -6.94 -16.58
CA GLU A 360 13.61 -7.75 -16.44
C GLU A 360 14.73 -7.18 -17.29
N LYS A 361 14.44 -6.83 -18.56
CA LYS A 361 15.44 -6.23 -19.46
C LYS A 361 15.90 -4.85 -19.00
N ILE A 362 15.01 -4.02 -18.48
CA ILE A 362 15.38 -2.72 -17.93
C ILE A 362 16.26 -2.92 -16.69
N LYS A 363 15.93 -3.89 -15.83
CA LYS A 363 16.72 -4.25 -14.66
C LYS A 363 18.13 -4.71 -15.05
N GLU A 364 18.27 -5.57 -16.04
CA GLU A 364 19.57 -6.01 -16.58
C GLU A 364 20.40 -4.82 -17.10
N TRP A 365 19.75 -3.90 -17.81
CA TRP A 365 20.38 -2.69 -18.33
C TRP A 365 20.88 -1.75 -17.22
N ILE A 366 20.05 -1.50 -16.18
CA ILE A 366 20.44 -0.72 -14.99
C ILE A 366 21.65 -1.39 -14.30
N ASN A 367 21.59 -2.70 -14.08
CA ASN A 367 22.66 -3.47 -13.43
C ASN A 367 23.97 -3.48 -14.25
N SER A 368 23.87 -3.29 -15.56
CA SER A 368 25.03 -3.17 -16.46
C SER A 368 25.66 -1.77 -16.46
N GLY A 369 25.13 -0.83 -15.67
CA GLY A 369 25.60 0.56 -15.58
C GLY A 369 24.85 1.53 -16.48
N GLY A 370 23.64 1.18 -16.93
CA GLY A 370 22.75 2.07 -17.66
C GLY A 370 22.36 3.31 -16.84
N GLY A 371 22.31 4.49 -17.46
CA GLY A 371 21.98 5.75 -16.79
C GLY A 371 21.20 6.75 -17.65
N VAL A 372 20.86 7.89 -17.07
CA VAL A 372 20.12 8.96 -17.76
C VAL A 372 21.06 10.12 -18.08
N THR A 373 21.00 10.64 -19.31
CA THR A 373 21.70 11.87 -19.70
C THR A 373 20.72 13.03 -19.69
N GLU A 374 20.91 13.96 -18.74
CA GLU A 374 20.13 15.18 -18.59
C GLU A 374 20.98 16.25 -17.89
N ASP A 375 20.81 17.52 -18.27
CA ASP A 375 21.55 18.65 -17.68
C ASP A 375 20.97 19.05 -16.32
N SER A 376 19.65 18.91 -16.15
CA SER A 376 18.96 19.12 -14.89
C SER A 376 19.22 17.96 -13.92
N ALA A 377 19.96 18.23 -12.83
CA ALA A 377 20.19 17.27 -11.76
C ALA A 377 18.87 16.74 -11.16
N LEU A 378 17.88 17.63 -10.96
CA LEU A 378 16.55 17.27 -10.47
C LEU A 378 15.88 16.21 -11.34
N LEU A 379 15.81 16.46 -12.65
CA LEU A 379 15.11 15.58 -13.59
C LEU A 379 15.89 14.27 -13.79
N LYS A 380 17.23 14.34 -13.80
CA LYS A 380 18.09 13.16 -13.87
C LYS A 380 17.85 12.24 -12.68
N ASP A 381 18.00 12.77 -11.46
CA ASP A 381 17.88 11.97 -10.24
C ASP A 381 16.46 11.44 -10.06
N PHE A 382 15.44 12.24 -10.44
CA PHE A 382 14.04 11.80 -10.45
C PHE A 382 13.80 10.63 -11.41
N VAL A 383 14.25 10.72 -12.66
CA VAL A 383 14.05 9.64 -13.66
C VAL A 383 14.81 8.39 -13.25
N GLU A 384 16.04 8.53 -12.74
CA GLU A 384 16.80 7.39 -12.25
C GLU A 384 16.07 6.71 -11.07
N LEU A 385 15.53 7.48 -10.12
CA LEU A 385 14.74 6.95 -9.02
C LEU A 385 13.48 6.23 -9.51
N GLU A 386 12.74 6.82 -10.46
CA GLU A 386 11.54 6.24 -11.06
C GLU A 386 11.82 4.92 -11.77
N LEU A 387 12.91 4.83 -12.55
CA LEU A 387 13.32 3.59 -13.20
C LEU A 387 13.67 2.48 -12.19
N HIS A 388 14.40 2.81 -11.13
CA HIS A 388 14.73 1.84 -10.08
C HIS A 388 13.47 1.37 -9.32
N ALA A 389 12.53 2.28 -9.05
CA ALA A 389 11.25 1.93 -8.43
C ALA A 389 10.38 1.06 -9.33
N PHE A 390 10.38 1.31 -10.65
CA PHE A 390 9.60 0.56 -11.62
C PHE A 390 10.00 -0.91 -11.76
N VAL A 391 11.32 -1.17 -11.76
CA VAL A 391 11.88 -2.53 -11.96
C VAL A 391 12.04 -3.34 -10.68
N LEU A 392 11.81 -2.75 -9.51
CA LEU A 392 12.00 -3.47 -8.25
C LEU A 392 11.01 -4.63 -8.15
N GLU A 393 11.55 -5.83 -7.96
CA GLU A 393 10.81 -7.06 -7.72
C GLU A 393 11.22 -7.59 -6.35
N SER A 394 10.27 -7.71 -5.42
CA SER A 394 10.32 -8.30 -4.06
C SER A 394 11.69 -8.73 -3.50
N ASN A 395 12.70 -7.84 -3.53
CA ASN A 395 14.06 -8.09 -3.09
C ASN A 395 14.40 -7.14 -1.94
N PRO A 396 14.60 -7.65 -0.70
CA PRO A 396 14.84 -6.81 0.46
C PRO A 396 16.07 -5.89 0.34
N LYS A 397 17.15 -6.35 -0.31
CA LYS A 397 18.39 -5.56 -0.45
C LYS A 397 18.21 -4.41 -1.44
N GLU A 398 17.60 -4.70 -2.59
CA GLU A 398 17.31 -3.67 -3.60
C GLU A 398 16.29 -2.66 -3.06
N ARG A 399 15.31 -3.11 -2.25
CA ARG A 399 14.35 -2.23 -1.56
C ARG A 399 15.06 -1.24 -0.62
N LEU A 400 16.05 -1.70 0.16
CA LEU A 400 16.85 -0.82 1.02
C LEU A 400 17.66 0.20 0.21
N GLN A 401 18.27 -0.21 -0.90
CA GLN A 401 19.00 0.71 -1.77
C GLN A 401 18.08 1.76 -2.41
N LEU A 402 16.88 1.36 -2.83
CA LEU A 402 15.88 2.27 -3.37
C LEU A 402 15.41 3.28 -2.32
N ARG A 403 15.25 2.85 -1.07
CA ARG A 403 14.97 3.74 0.06
C ARG A 403 16.06 4.79 0.24
N GLU A 404 17.32 4.38 0.35
CA GLU A 404 18.46 5.30 0.48
C GLU A 404 18.57 6.28 -0.70
N LYS A 405 18.18 5.85 -1.91
CA LYS A 405 18.06 6.75 -3.06
C LYS A 405 16.90 7.73 -2.92
N SER A 406 15.75 7.28 -2.43
CA SER A 406 14.56 8.10 -2.21
C SER A 406 14.81 9.18 -1.15
N ASP A 407 15.44 8.82 -0.04
CA ASP A 407 15.76 9.74 1.04
C ASP A 407 16.78 10.81 0.59
N ARG A 408 17.84 10.40 -0.13
CA ARG A 408 18.79 11.35 -0.73
C ARG A 408 18.14 12.28 -1.74
N PHE A 409 17.28 11.75 -2.61
CA PHE A 409 16.54 12.56 -3.57
C PHE A 409 15.70 13.64 -2.87
N LEU A 410 15.00 13.26 -1.79
CA LEU A 410 14.23 14.20 -0.97
C LEU A 410 15.12 15.26 -0.30
N ASP A 411 16.25 14.85 0.27
CA ASP A 411 17.18 15.76 0.95
C ASP A 411 17.83 16.76 -0.03
N ASP A 412 18.23 16.29 -1.22
CA ASP A 412 18.93 17.11 -2.22
C ASP A 412 18.00 18.07 -2.97
N HIS A 413 16.72 17.71 -3.17
CA HIS A 413 15.81 18.41 -4.09
C HIS A 413 14.51 18.94 -3.46
N LYS A 414 14.39 18.95 -2.13
CA LYS A 414 13.15 19.31 -1.41
C LYS A 414 12.44 20.58 -1.93
N ASP A 415 13.18 21.66 -2.13
CA ASP A 415 12.61 22.97 -2.49
C ASP A 415 12.20 23.09 -3.97
N SER A 416 12.72 22.20 -4.83
CA SER A 416 12.47 22.17 -6.27
C SER A 416 11.50 21.06 -6.69
N LEU A 417 10.98 20.25 -5.75
CA LEU A 417 10.01 19.18 -6.05
C LEU A 417 8.77 19.70 -6.80
N LYS A 418 8.30 20.91 -6.48
CA LYS A 418 7.15 21.55 -7.13
C LYS A 418 7.31 21.75 -8.64
N ASP A 419 8.55 21.73 -9.14
CA ASP A 419 8.85 21.89 -10.56
C ASP A 419 8.65 20.58 -11.34
N ILE A 420 8.44 19.46 -10.65
CA ILE A 420 8.15 18.15 -11.25
C ILE A 420 6.66 18.03 -11.50
N ASN A 421 6.31 17.54 -12.69
CA ASN A 421 4.93 17.27 -13.05
C ASN A 421 4.27 16.28 -12.04
N PRO A 422 3.17 16.65 -11.37
CA PRO A 422 2.50 15.80 -10.38
C PRO A 422 2.00 14.45 -10.92
N PHE A 423 1.72 14.34 -12.23
CA PHE A 423 1.40 13.06 -12.88
C PHE A 423 2.55 12.05 -12.75
N ARG A 424 3.80 12.50 -12.89
CA ARG A 424 4.98 11.65 -12.73
C ARG A 424 5.28 11.36 -11.26
N ILE A 425 5.03 12.32 -10.37
CA ILE A 425 5.14 12.11 -8.92
C ILE A 425 4.19 11.00 -8.45
N HIS A 426 2.95 11.02 -8.94
CA HIS A 426 1.98 9.97 -8.68
C HIS A 426 2.50 8.60 -9.15
N ALA A 427 3.04 8.51 -10.37
CA ALA A 427 3.61 7.27 -10.91
C ALA A 427 4.76 6.73 -10.03
N LEU A 428 5.75 7.58 -9.71
CA LEU A 428 6.85 7.24 -8.81
C LEU A 428 6.33 6.74 -7.46
N CYS A 429 5.44 7.50 -6.81
CA CYS A 429 4.96 7.17 -5.47
C CYS A 429 4.11 5.90 -5.47
N HIS A 430 3.38 5.63 -6.54
CA HIS A 430 2.67 4.37 -6.71
C HIS A 430 3.64 3.18 -6.87
N HIS A 431 4.77 3.36 -7.56
CA HIS A 431 5.83 2.34 -7.61
C HIS A 431 6.50 2.14 -6.25
N LEU A 432 6.77 3.21 -5.50
CA LEU A 432 7.30 3.13 -4.13
C LEU A 432 6.33 2.40 -3.19
N LEU A 433 5.03 2.67 -3.26
CA LEU A 433 4.03 1.95 -2.47
C LEU A 433 3.98 0.46 -2.82
N LYS A 434 4.03 0.11 -4.12
CA LYS A 434 4.15 -1.30 -4.55
C LYS A 434 5.44 -1.97 -4.07
N ALA A 435 6.49 -1.19 -3.87
CA ALA A 435 7.76 -1.63 -3.30
C ALA A 435 7.75 -1.73 -1.76
N ASN A 436 6.61 -1.52 -1.09
CA ASN A 436 6.48 -1.39 0.36
C ASN A 436 7.37 -0.27 0.95
N LEU A 437 7.53 0.83 0.21
CA LEU A 437 8.23 2.06 0.64
C LEU A 437 7.21 3.19 0.85
N SER A 438 6.29 2.98 1.79
CA SER A 438 5.22 3.94 2.11
C SER A 438 5.74 5.24 2.72
N THR A 439 6.76 5.19 3.58
CA THR A 439 7.28 6.40 4.23
C THR A 439 7.91 7.40 3.25
N PRO A 440 8.84 7.00 2.34
CA PRO A 440 9.35 7.91 1.32
C PRO A 440 8.24 8.44 0.40
N ALA A 441 7.30 7.58 -0.03
CA ALA A 441 6.16 8.01 -0.85
C ALA A 441 5.31 9.07 -0.13
N CYS A 442 5.01 8.85 1.15
CA CYS A 442 4.27 9.79 1.99
C CYS A 442 4.98 11.15 2.11
N LYS A 443 6.31 11.15 2.31
CA LYS A 443 7.13 12.37 2.37
C LYS A 443 7.14 13.15 1.05
N ILE A 444 7.21 12.46 -0.10
CA ILE A 444 7.16 13.13 -1.41
C ILE A 444 5.76 13.72 -1.63
N LEU A 445 4.71 12.93 -1.47
CA LEU A 445 3.33 13.33 -1.76
C LEU A 445 2.86 14.51 -0.91
N SER A 446 3.28 14.61 0.36
CA SER A 446 2.86 15.69 1.26
C SER A 446 3.17 17.09 0.74
N HIS A 447 4.17 17.25 -0.13
CA HIS A 447 4.55 18.53 -0.75
C HIS A 447 3.55 19.00 -1.83
N PHE A 448 2.69 18.10 -2.32
CA PHE A 448 1.72 18.38 -3.39
C PHE A 448 0.29 18.50 -2.88
N ILE A 449 0.06 18.28 -1.58
CA ILE A 449 -1.26 18.38 -0.97
C ILE A 449 -1.56 19.86 -0.69
N PRO A 450 -2.57 20.46 -1.34
CA PRO A 450 -2.89 21.86 -1.15
C PRO A 450 -3.37 22.13 0.27
N THR A 451 -3.45 23.39 0.69
CA THR A 451 -4.04 23.79 1.97
C THR A 451 -5.56 23.92 1.88
N GLY A 452 -6.27 23.92 3.02
CA GLY A 452 -7.74 24.06 3.05
C GLY A 452 -8.50 22.77 2.74
N ASN A 453 -9.73 22.90 2.23
CA ASN A 453 -10.57 21.75 1.85
C ASN A 453 -9.99 21.02 0.65
N LEU A 454 -10.11 19.69 0.63
CA LEU A 454 -9.57 18.81 -0.41
C LEU A 454 -10.70 18.22 -1.26
N TRP A 455 -10.42 18.08 -2.56
CA TRP A 455 -11.17 17.15 -3.41
C TRP A 455 -10.34 15.87 -3.59
N LEU A 456 -10.99 14.77 -3.94
CA LEU A 456 -10.34 13.47 -4.12
C LEU A 456 -9.64 13.38 -5.48
N SER A 457 -8.55 14.14 -5.64
CA SER A 457 -7.66 13.95 -6.79
C SER A 457 -6.90 12.63 -6.69
N PRO A 458 -6.39 12.08 -7.80
CA PRO A 458 -5.54 10.88 -7.77
C PRO A 458 -4.34 11.00 -6.81
N LEU A 459 -3.74 12.19 -6.68
CA LEU A 459 -2.67 12.45 -5.70
C LEU A 459 -3.17 12.36 -4.26
N VAL A 460 -4.33 12.96 -3.95
CA VAL A 460 -4.91 12.91 -2.61
C VAL A 460 -5.26 11.47 -2.25
N GLU A 461 -5.86 10.72 -3.17
CA GLU A 461 -6.19 9.30 -2.94
C GLU A 461 -4.92 8.47 -2.68
N LEU A 462 -3.87 8.64 -3.50
CA LEU A 462 -2.58 7.97 -3.29
C LEU A 462 -1.91 8.38 -1.97
N TYR A 463 -2.06 9.63 -1.55
CA TYR A 463 -1.53 10.14 -0.29
C TYR A 463 -2.25 9.54 0.92
N LEU A 464 -3.58 9.41 0.88
CA LEU A 464 -4.34 8.72 1.92
C LEU A 464 -3.89 7.26 2.07
N HIS A 465 -3.65 6.57 0.95
CA HIS A 465 -3.05 5.24 0.96
C HIS A 465 -1.65 5.24 1.59
N ALA A 466 -0.80 6.19 1.18
CA ALA A 466 0.56 6.30 1.72
C ALA A 466 0.56 6.51 3.24
N LEU A 467 -0.28 7.42 3.74
CA LEU A 467 -0.45 7.69 5.17
C LEU A 467 -0.91 6.46 5.96
N LEU A 468 -1.88 5.71 5.42
CA LEU A 468 -2.34 4.48 6.06
C LEU A 468 -1.21 3.43 6.15
N HIS A 469 -0.47 3.22 5.05
CA HIS A 469 0.62 2.24 4.99
C HIS A 469 1.91 2.70 5.69
N SER A 470 2.07 4.00 5.96
CA SER A 470 3.15 4.54 6.80
C SER A 470 2.71 4.74 8.25
N THR A 471 1.48 4.33 8.59
CA THR A 471 0.88 4.40 9.93
C THR A 471 0.90 5.81 10.53
N GLN A 472 0.67 6.82 9.67
CA GLN A 472 0.50 8.22 10.04
C GLN A 472 -1.00 8.49 10.25
N LEU A 473 -1.58 7.91 11.31
CA LEU A 473 -3.04 7.85 11.49
C LEU A 473 -3.67 9.19 11.90
N ASP A 474 -2.92 10.06 12.58
CA ASP A 474 -3.39 11.40 12.94
C ASP A 474 -3.40 12.28 11.70
N THR A 475 -2.31 12.29 10.96
CA THR A 475 -2.25 13.01 9.69
C THR A 475 -3.28 12.48 8.69
N LEU A 476 -3.54 11.17 8.67
CA LEU A 476 -4.62 10.56 7.91
C LEU A 476 -5.99 11.09 8.32
N SER A 477 -6.29 11.12 9.62
CA SER A 477 -7.58 11.61 10.11
C SER A 477 -7.79 13.10 9.78
N VAL A 478 -6.78 13.94 9.99
CA VAL A 478 -6.82 15.36 9.62
C VAL A 478 -7.02 15.53 8.11
N THR A 479 -6.38 14.71 7.28
CA THR A 479 -6.51 14.77 5.82
C THR A 479 -7.91 14.33 5.38
N LEU A 480 -8.47 13.29 5.98
CA LEU A 480 -9.83 12.81 5.72
C LEU A 480 -10.90 13.85 6.10
N ASP A 481 -10.73 14.54 7.23
CA ASP A 481 -11.67 15.57 7.69
C ASP A 481 -11.72 16.80 6.76
N ARG A 482 -10.66 17.04 6.00
CA ARG A 482 -10.60 18.10 4.98
C ARG A 482 -11.34 17.73 3.70
N ILE A 483 -11.75 16.47 3.52
CA ILE A 483 -12.52 15.99 2.37
C ILE A 483 -14.00 15.91 2.80
N PRO A 484 -14.92 16.69 2.19
CA PRO A 484 -16.32 16.63 2.59
C PRO A 484 -16.89 15.22 2.40
N LYS A 485 -17.48 14.63 3.46
CA LYS A 485 -17.95 13.22 3.49
C LYS A 485 -18.87 12.81 2.34
N LYS A 486 -19.65 13.73 1.78
CA LYS A 486 -20.52 13.48 0.62
C LYS A 486 -19.77 13.09 -0.66
N TYR A 487 -18.47 13.40 -0.73
CA TYR A 487 -17.60 13.08 -1.86
C TYR A 487 -16.77 11.81 -1.63
N TRP A 488 -16.88 11.14 -0.48
CA TRP A 488 -16.11 9.92 -0.22
C TRP A 488 -16.52 8.80 -1.17
N ASN A 489 -15.52 8.25 -1.88
CA ASN A 489 -15.67 7.14 -2.80
C ASN A 489 -15.40 5.79 -2.12
N TYR A 490 -15.50 4.70 -2.88
CA TYR A 490 -15.22 3.33 -2.42
C TYR A 490 -13.86 3.18 -1.72
N ASN A 491 -12.79 3.79 -2.27
CA ASN A 491 -11.44 3.64 -1.74
C ASN A 491 -11.26 4.39 -0.43
N VAL A 492 -11.80 5.60 -0.29
CA VAL A 492 -11.77 6.36 0.97
C VAL A 492 -12.49 5.62 2.09
N TRP A 493 -13.66 5.03 1.81
CA TRP A 493 -14.36 4.23 2.82
C TRP A 493 -13.58 2.98 3.25
N ARG A 494 -12.79 2.37 2.36
CA ARG A 494 -11.90 1.27 2.73
C ARG A 494 -10.72 1.73 3.58
N ILE A 495 -10.14 2.89 3.26
CA ILE A 495 -9.09 3.50 4.08
C ILE A 495 -9.61 3.80 5.48
N GLU A 496 -10.81 4.38 5.58
CA GLU A 496 -11.45 4.62 6.88
C GLU A 496 -11.71 3.31 7.63
N ALA A 497 -12.22 2.29 6.95
CA ALA A 497 -12.45 0.98 7.57
C ALA A 497 -11.15 0.38 8.13
N LYS A 498 -10.05 0.45 7.36
CA LYS A 498 -8.75 -0.07 7.80
C LYS A 498 -8.15 0.76 8.93
N LYS A 499 -8.30 2.09 8.90
CA LYS A 499 -7.91 2.98 10.01
C LYS A 499 -8.62 2.58 11.30
N GLN A 500 -9.94 2.46 11.26
CA GLN A 500 -10.74 2.09 12.44
C GLN A 500 -10.46 0.65 12.92
N GLU A 501 -10.15 -0.27 12.00
CA GLU A 501 -9.68 -1.61 12.35
C GLU A 501 -8.35 -1.57 13.11
N THR A 502 -7.36 -0.78 12.66
CA THR A 502 -6.07 -0.60 13.34
C THR A 502 -6.25 0.01 14.74
N LEU A 503 -7.21 0.92 14.89
CA LEU A 503 -7.60 1.51 16.18
C LEU A 503 -8.50 0.58 17.02
N ASN A 504 -8.81 -0.63 16.53
CA ASN A 504 -9.72 -1.60 17.14
C ASN A 504 -11.13 -1.03 17.44
N HIS A 505 -11.53 0.02 16.73
CA HIS A 505 -12.89 0.58 16.69
C HIS A 505 -13.75 -0.21 15.70
N LEU A 506 -13.95 -1.49 16.00
CA LEU A 506 -14.58 -2.44 15.07
C LEU A 506 -15.97 -2.01 14.58
N PRO A 507 -16.88 -1.42 15.38
CA PRO A 507 -18.19 -0.97 14.90
C PRO A 507 -18.10 0.07 13.79
N ASP A 508 -17.17 1.03 13.94
CA ASP A 508 -16.94 2.07 12.94
C ASP A 508 -16.28 1.50 11.68
N ALA A 509 -15.36 0.54 11.84
CA ALA A 509 -14.78 -0.21 10.72
C ALA A 509 -15.86 -0.97 9.91
N VAL A 510 -16.81 -1.63 10.59
CA VAL A 510 -17.95 -2.29 9.94
C VAL A 510 -18.88 -1.29 9.26
N GLY A 511 -19.12 -0.13 9.87
CA GLY A 511 -19.90 0.94 9.25
C GLY A 511 -19.26 1.44 7.96
N ALA A 512 -17.94 1.69 7.99
CA ALA A 512 -17.18 2.15 6.85
C ALA A 512 -17.12 1.12 5.70
N ILE A 513 -16.90 -0.17 6.00
CA ILE A 513 -16.86 -1.19 4.94
C ILE A 513 -18.25 -1.42 4.31
N LYS A 514 -19.34 -1.29 5.08
CA LYS A 514 -20.71 -1.31 4.53
C LYS A 514 -20.95 -0.15 3.57
N ASN A 515 -20.46 1.05 3.90
CA ASN A 515 -20.51 2.19 2.99
C ASN A 515 -19.69 1.93 1.72
N ALA A 516 -18.49 1.33 1.82
CA ALA A 516 -17.72 0.92 0.64
C ALA A 516 -18.51 -0.05 -0.25
N LEU A 517 -19.15 -1.06 0.33
CA LEU A 517 -19.98 -2.03 -0.39
C LEU A 517 -21.22 -1.41 -1.05
N HIS A 518 -21.75 -0.30 -0.53
CA HIS A 518 -22.81 0.45 -1.20
C HIS A 518 -22.36 1.00 -2.56
N PHE A 519 -21.11 1.47 -2.67
CA PHE A 519 -20.53 1.93 -3.94
C PHE A 519 -20.11 0.79 -4.86
N LYS A 520 -19.57 -0.31 -4.30
CA LYS A 520 -19.05 -1.44 -5.09
C LYS A 520 -19.49 -2.79 -4.49
N PRO A 521 -20.77 -3.20 -4.72
CA PRO A 521 -21.32 -4.43 -4.15
C PRO A 521 -20.68 -5.71 -4.73
N THR A 522 -19.95 -5.61 -5.84
CA THR A 522 -19.23 -6.72 -6.46
C THR A 522 -17.82 -6.94 -5.90
N SER A 523 -17.39 -6.14 -4.91
CA SER A 523 -16.06 -6.25 -4.32
C SER A 523 -15.94 -7.45 -3.37
N ILE A 524 -15.33 -8.54 -3.85
CA ILE A 524 -15.04 -9.74 -3.04
C ILE A 524 -14.24 -9.38 -1.77
N GLU A 525 -13.22 -8.52 -1.92
CA GLU A 525 -12.35 -8.15 -0.80
C GLU A 525 -13.13 -7.41 0.30
N SER A 526 -14.04 -6.51 -0.07
CA SER A 526 -14.83 -5.77 0.94
C SER A 526 -15.85 -6.67 1.65
N TRP A 527 -16.41 -7.67 0.95
CA TRP A 527 -17.25 -8.68 1.58
C TRP A 527 -16.47 -9.55 2.56
N PHE A 528 -15.28 -10.01 2.15
CA PHE A 528 -14.39 -10.77 3.03
C PHE A 528 -14.00 -9.94 4.28
N ASN A 529 -13.62 -8.67 4.09
CA ASN A 529 -13.29 -7.76 5.19
C ASN A 529 -14.51 -7.54 6.11
N LEU A 530 -15.73 -7.45 5.57
CA LEU A 530 -16.94 -7.34 6.40
C LEU A 530 -17.12 -8.58 7.27
N ILE A 531 -16.98 -9.79 6.72
CA ILE A 531 -17.07 -11.06 7.47
C ILE A 531 -16.01 -11.10 8.56
N TYR A 532 -14.76 -10.81 8.19
CA TYR A 532 -13.62 -10.76 9.10
C TYR A 532 -13.85 -9.79 10.28
N LEU A 533 -14.29 -8.55 10.00
CA LEU A 533 -14.56 -7.55 11.03
C LEU A 533 -15.73 -7.96 11.95
N ASN A 534 -16.78 -8.60 11.43
CA ASN A 534 -17.89 -9.09 12.25
C ASN A 534 -17.44 -10.25 13.15
N ARG A 535 -16.62 -11.18 12.65
CA ARG A 535 -16.01 -12.23 13.50
C ARG A 535 -15.16 -11.63 14.62
N ARG A 536 -14.36 -10.60 14.33
CA ARG A 536 -13.60 -9.88 15.38
C ARG A 536 -14.48 -9.21 16.42
N GLN A 537 -15.70 -8.80 16.07
CA GLN A 537 -16.70 -8.31 17.03
C GLN A 537 -17.35 -9.43 17.86
N GLY A 538 -17.07 -10.70 17.56
CA GLY A 538 -17.69 -11.85 18.21
C GLY A 538 -19.01 -12.28 17.56
N ALA A 539 -19.21 -12.00 16.27
CA ALA A 539 -20.39 -12.48 15.55
C ALA A 539 -20.42 -14.01 15.50
N ASP A 540 -21.59 -14.60 15.79
CA ASP A 540 -21.82 -16.03 15.71
C ASP A 540 -22.06 -16.52 14.26
N ASP A 541 -22.06 -17.83 14.07
CA ASP A 541 -22.27 -18.46 12.74
C ASP A 541 -23.61 -18.05 12.09
N SER A 542 -24.66 -17.81 12.88
CA SER A 542 -25.95 -17.37 12.34
C SER A 542 -25.88 -15.94 11.80
N GLN A 543 -25.14 -15.06 12.47
CA GLN A 543 -24.91 -13.69 12.00
C GLN A 543 -24.03 -13.68 10.75
N ILE A 544 -23.01 -14.53 10.69
CA ILE A 544 -22.17 -14.67 9.50
C ILE A 544 -22.98 -15.23 8.32
N ALA A 545 -23.82 -16.25 8.53
CA ALA A 545 -24.72 -16.76 7.50
C ALA A 545 -25.64 -15.67 6.93
N GLY A 546 -26.21 -14.82 7.79
CA GLY A 546 -27.03 -13.70 7.35
C GLY A 546 -26.28 -12.64 6.52
N ILE A 547 -24.95 -12.51 6.68
CA ILE A 547 -24.12 -11.68 5.80
C ILE A 547 -23.89 -12.37 4.46
N LEU A 548 -23.58 -13.66 4.47
CA LEU A 548 -23.36 -14.44 3.25
C LEU A 548 -24.59 -14.45 2.33
N ASP A 549 -25.80 -14.48 2.90
CA ASP A 549 -27.06 -14.40 2.15
C ASP A 549 -27.23 -13.10 1.35
N LEU A 550 -26.50 -12.02 1.70
CA LEU A 550 -26.52 -10.74 0.99
C LEU A 550 -25.56 -10.72 -0.21
N ILE A 551 -24.64 -11.67 -0.29
CA ILE A 551 -23.58 -11.70 -1.30
C ILE A 551 -24.11 -12.36 -2.56
N SER A 552 -24.04 -11.67 -3.70
CA SER A 552 -24.31 -12.31 -5.00
C SER A 552 -23.23 -13.35 -5.30
N THR A 553 -23.64 -14.60 -5.55
CA THR A 553 -22.72 -15.70 -5.90
C THR A 553 -22.03 -15.53 -7.26
N ASP A 554 -22.49 -14.59 -8.09
CA ASP A 554 -21.93 -14.32 -9.41
C ASP A 554 -20.53 -13.68 -9.30
N ILE A 555 -20.23 -13.01 -8.18
CA ILE A 555 -18.89 -12.45 -7.95
C ILE A 555 -17.81 -13.55 -7.88
N LEU A 556 -18.22 -14.79 -7.61
CA LEU A 556 -17.36 -15.97 -7.51
C LEU A 556 -17.19 -16.70 -8.85
N ASP A 557 -17.69 -16.16 -9.97
CA ASP A 557 -17.53 -16.82 -11.27
C ASP A 557 -16.10 -16.82 -11.79
N LYS A 558 -15.29 -15.82 -11.42
CA LYS A 558 -13.88 -15.75 -11.84
C LYS A 558 -12.95 -16.27 -10.74
N PRO A 559 -12.00 -17.16 -11.06
CA PRO A 559 -11.04 -17.68 -10.10
C PRO A 559 -10.14 -16.55 -9.58
N SER A 560 -10.00 -16.47 -8.26
CA SER A 560 -9.00 -15.65 -7.57
C SER A 560 -8.79 -16.15 -6.15
N GLU A 561 -7.66 -15.83 -5.51
CA GLU A 561 -7.40 -16.17 -4.11
C GLU A 561 -8.48 -15.64 -3.16
N ASN A 562 -8.93 -14.40 -3.37
CA ASN A 562 -10.00 -13.80 -2.57
C ASN A 562 -11.35 -14.50 -2.80
N ALA A 563 -11.65 -14.92 -4.04
CA ALA A 563 -12.85 -15.72 -4.31
C ALA A 563 -12.79 -17.08 -3.63
N ALA A 564 -11.62 -17.74 -3.62
CA ALA A 564 -11.42 -19.00 -2.91
C ALA A 564 -11.58 -18.84 -1.38
N ARG A 565 -11.04 -17.77 -0.78
CA ARG A 565 -11.24 -17.44 0.64
C ARG A 565 -12.71 -17.16 0.98
N LEU A 566 -13.43 -16.46 0.10
CA LEU A 566 -14.86 -16.24 0.32
C LEU A 566 -15.66 -17.54 0.15
N LEU A 567 -15.29 -18.41 -0.78
CA LEU A 567 -15.88 -19.76 -0.91
C LEU A 567 -15.63 -20.62 0.33
N SER A 568 -14.49 -20.50 1.01
CA SER A 568 -14.27 -21.23 2.26
C SER A 568 -15.20 -20.76 3.38
N GLU A 569 -15.61 -19.49 3.38
CA GLU A 569 -16.63 -18.98 4.30
C GLU A 569 -18.03 -19.56 4.02
N PHE A 570 -18.41 -19.65 2.74
CA PHE A 570 -19.62 -20.36 2.34
C PHE A 570 -19.58 -21.84 2.74
N LEU A 571 -18.44 -22.51 2.55
CA LEU A 571 -18.26 -23.89 2.98
C LEU A 571 -18.30 -24.05 4.51
N ALA A 572 -17.79 -23.07 5.25
CA ALA A 572 -17.88 -23.04 6.71
C ALA A 572 -19.34 -23.14 7.18
N GLN A 573 -20.25 -22.44 6.49
CA GLN A 573 -21.69 -22.43 6.75
C GLN A 573 -22.48 -23.56 6.03
N GLY A 574 -21.80 -24.53 5.41
CA GLY A 574 -22.43 -25.73 4.85
C GLY A 574 -22.84 -25.65 3.38
N HIS A 575 -22.46 -24.60 2.64
CA HIS A 575 -22.76 -24.46 1.20
C HIS A 575 -21.80 -25.27 0.32
N VAL A 576 -21.76 -26.60 0.52
CA VAL A 576 -20.90 -27.52 -0.25
C VAL A 576 -21.22 -27.47 -1.75
N GLU A 577 -22.51 -27.36 -2.08
CA GLU A 577 -22.98 -27.33 -3.47
C GLU A 577 -22.38 -26.17 -4.28
N LEU A 578 -22.36 -24.98 -3.69
CA LEU A 578 -21.82 -23.77 -4.31
C LEU A 578 -20.32 -23.92 -4.56
N MET A 579 -19.59 -24.47 -3.59
CA MET A 579 -18.16 -24.75 -3.71
C MET A 579 -17.89 -25.71 -4.87
N GLU A 580 -18.60 -26.84 -4.94
CA GLU A 580 -18.41 -27.82 -6.01
C GLU A 580 -18.64 -27.17 -7.38
N THR A 581 -19.77 -26.48 -7.55
CA THR A 581 -20.13 -25.86 -8.83
C THR A 581 -19.09 -24.83 -9.28
N LYS A 582 -18.61 -23.94 -8.39
CA LYS A 582 -17.63 -22.91 -8.77
C LYS A 582 -16.24 -23.49 -9.05
N LEU A 583 -15.71 -24.36 -8.19
CA LEU A 583 -14.37 -24.92 -8.38
C LEU A 583 -14.27 -25.86 -9.59
N ILE A 584 -15.31 -26.66 -9.83
CA ILE A 584 -15.36 -27.51 -11.03
C ILE A 584 -15.45 -26.65 -12.27
N LYS A 585 -16.29 -25.60 -12.28
CA LYS A 585 -16.37 -24.66 -13.41
C LYS A 585 -15.02 -23.99 -13.71
N TRP A 586 -14.34 -23.45 -12.70
CA TRP A 586 -13.00 -22.86 -12.86
C TRP A 586 -12.02 -23.86 -13.49
N PHE A 587 -12.03 -25.11 -13.04
CA PHE A 587 -11.18 -26.16 -13.60
C PHE A 587 -11.54 -26.55 -15.03
N LEU A 588 -12.83 -26.63 -15.37
CA LEU A 588 -13.27 -26.97 -16.72
C LEU A 588 -12.89 -25.89 -17.74
N GLU A 589 -12.95 -24.62 -17.33
CA GLU A 589 -12.59 -23.46 -18.17
C GLU A 589 -11.07 -23.32 -18.35
N ASP A 590 -10.26 -23.50 -17.29
CA ASP A 590 -8.79 -23.44 -17.34
C ASP A 590 -8.12 -24.39 -16.32
N PRO A 591 -7.83 -25.65 -16.73
CA PRO A 591 -7.24 -26.67 -15.84
C PRO A 591 -5.85 -26.31 -15.32
N GLU A 592 -5.00 -25.72 -16.17
CA GLU A 592 -3.62 -25.40 -15.82
C GLU A 592 -3.56 -24.15 -14.94
N GLY A 593 -4.29 -23.09 -15.32
CA GLY A 593 -4.34 -21.85 -14.53
C GLY A 593 -5.01 -22.00 -13.17
N SER A 594 -5.98 -22.93 -13.03
CA SER A 594 -6.72 -23.14 -11.77
C SER A 594 -6.10 -24.19 -10.84
N ALA A 595 -5.15 -25.01 -11.31
CA ALA A 595 -4.62 -26.15 -10.56
C ALA A 595 -4.04 -25.76 -9.19
N ARG A 596 -3.28 -24.66 -9.13
CA ARG A 596 -2.72 -24.14 -7.87
C ARG A 596 -3.81 -23.69 -6.91
N LEU A 597 -4.71 -22.83 -7.36
CA LEU A 597 -5.80 -22.28 -6.54
C LEU A 597 -6.67 -23.39 -5.93
N ILE A 598 -7.01 -24.41 -6.72
CA ILE A 598 -7.84 -25.53 -6.27
C ILE A 598 -7.10 -26.42 -5.26
N THR A 599 -5.83 -26.70 -5.50
CA THR A 599 -5.03 -27.52 -4.58
C THR A 599 -4.80 -26.78 -3.26
N ASP A 600 -4.46 -25.50 -3.30
CA ASP A 600 -4.33 -24.65 -2.11
C ASP A 600 -5.66 -24.60 -1.33
N PHE A 601 -6.79 -24.35 -2.02
CA PHE A 601 -8.11 -24.36 -1.40
C PHE A 601 -8.41 -25.69 -0.69
N HIS A 602 -8.20 -26.83 -1.35
CA HIS A 602 -8.51 -28.13 -0.75
C HIS A 602 -7.63 -28.43 0.47
N LEU A 603 -6.34 -28.08 0.43
CA LEU A 603 -5.45 -28.21 1.58
C LEU A 603 -5.93 -27.36 2.76
N SER A 604 -6.37 -26.12 2.50
CA SER A 604 -6.98 -25.28 3.55
C SER A 604 -8.27 -25.89 4.11
N VAL A 605 -9.11 -26.53 3.30
CA VAL A 605 -10.32 -27.22 3.78
C VAL A 605 -9.98 -28.40 4.70
N ILE A 606 -8.94 -29.16 4.37
CA ILE A 606 -8.45 -30.25 5.21
C ILE A 606 -8.03 -29.70 6.58
N GLU A 607 -7.28 -28.60 6.61
CA GLU A 607 -6.86 -27.92 7.84
C GLU A 607 -8.04 -27.41 8.67
N MET A 608 -9.04 -26.79 8.02
CA MET A 608 -10.17 -26.16 8.71
C MET A 608 -11.13 -27.13 9.38
N LYS A 609 -11.38 -28.31 8.79
CA LYS A 609 -12.52 -29.14 9.22
C LYS A 609 -12.23 -30.62 9.42
N GLY A 610 -11.18 -31.20 8.83
CA GLY A 610 -10.95 -32.66 8.88
C GLY A 610 -12.17 -33.52 8.47
N GLN A 611 -13.17 -32.92 7.81
CA GLN A 611 -14.51 -33.49 7.61
C GLN A 611 -14.61 -34.24 6.29
N ASN A 612 -15.41 -35.32 6.28
CA ASN A 612 -15.94 -35.90 5.06
C ASN A 612 -16.96 -34.92 4.46
N LEU A 613 -16.63 -34.33 3.31
CA LEU A 613 -17.56 -33.53 2.53
C LEU A 613 -18.61 -34.44 1.89
N ASP A 614 -19.89 -34.06 1.97
CA ASP A 614 -20.97 -34.72 1.26
C ASP A 614 -20.97 -34.23 -0.20
N LEU A 615 -20.17 -34.90 -1.04
CA LEU A 615 -19.92 -34.53 -2.43
C LEU A 615 -20.95 -35.17 -3.35
N ARG A 616 -21.37 -34.44 -4.38
CA ARG A 616 -22.33 -34.95 -5.37
C ARG A 616 -21.67 -35.89 -6.35
N ASP A 617 -22.41 -36.89 -6.80
CA ASP A 617 -21.96 -37.80 -7.85
C ASP A 617 -21.83 -37.11 -9.22
N THR A 618 -22.56 -36.02 -9.45
CA THR A 618 -22.57 -35.24 -10.71
C THR A 618 -22.78 -33.76 -10.42
N VAL A 619 -22.03 -32.89 -11.11
CA VAL A 619 -22.11 -31.44 -10.96
C VAL A 619 -22.08 -30.78 -12.33
N ASP A 620 -23.20 -30.14 -12.71
CA ASP A 620 -23.37 -29.40 -13.96
C ASP A 620 -22.94 -30.19 -15.21
N ASP A 621 -21.92 -29.69 -15.92
CA ASP A 621 -21.34 -30.30 -17.12
C ASP A 621 -20.36 -31.46 -16.82
N CYS A 622 -19.94 -31.63 -15.57
CA CYS A 622 -19.05 -32.71 -15.14
C CYS A 622 -19.87 -33.88 -14.57
N VAL A 623 -19.87 -35.01 -15.29
CA VAL A 623 -20.65 -36.19 -14.91
C VAL A 623 -20.03 -36.88 -13.70
N LEU A 624 -18.76 -37.26 -13.79
CA LEU A 624 -17.98 -37.93 -12.73
C LEU A 624 -16.50 -37.99 -13.13
N ALA A 625 -15.65 -38.46 -12.22
CA ALA A 625 -14.26 -38.79 -12.49
C ALA A 625 -14.04 -40.31 -12.51
N VAL A 626 -13.25 -40.80 -13.47
CA VAL A 626 -12.92 -42.24 -13.60
C VAL A 626 -11.43 -42.45 -13.59
N SER A 627 -11.00 -43.36 -12.72
CA SER A 627 -9.67 -43.98 -12.74
C SER A 627 -9.77 -45.31 -13.46
N TYR A 628 -9.01 -45.48 -14.54
CA TYR A 628 -9.00 -46.72 -15.33
C TYR A 628 -7.59 -47.05 -15.80
N THR A 629 -7.32 -48.32 -16.03
CA THR A 629 -6.05 -48.80 -16.60
C THR A 629 -6.25 -49.04 -18.08
N VAL A 630 -5.33 -48.56 -18.91
CA VAL A 630 -5.27 -48.86 -20.35
C VAL A 630 -3.89 -49.43 -20.67
N ASP A 631 -3.86 -50.65 -21.21
CA ASP A 631 -2.63 -51.35 -21.61
C ASP A 631 -1.53 -51.37 -20.51
N GLY A 632 -1.94 -51.42 -19.24
CA GLY A 632 -1.07 -51.44 -18.06
C GLY A 632 -0.78 -50.08 -17.41
N GLU A 633 -1.19 -48.96 -18.00
CA GLU A 633 -1.02 -47.62 -17.44
C GLU A 633 -2.29 -47.07 -16.80
N GLN A 634 -2.18 -46.54 -15.58
CA GLN A 634 -3.31 -45.96 -14.86
C GLN A 634 -3.55 -44.50 -15.26
N GLN A 635 -4.78 -44.22 -15.70
CA GLN A 635 -5.26 -42.89 -16.10
C GLN A 635 -6.35 -42.42 -15.14
N LEU A 636 -6.46 -41.11 -14.93
CA LEU A 636 -7.55 -40.47 -14.19
C LEU A 636 -8.10 -39.32 -15.04
N LYS A 637 -9.37 -39.38 -15.42
CA LYS A 637 -10.01 -38.37 -16.29
C LYS A 637 -11.41 -38.00 -15.81
N LEU A 638 -11.85 -36.79 -16.13
CA LEU A 638 -13.23 -36.33 -15.92
C LEU A 638 -14.08 -36.64 -17.15
N ILE A 639 -15.30 -37.11 -16.95
CA ILE A 639 -16.30 -37.26 -18.01
C ILE A 639 -17.16 -36.01 -18.07
N VAL A 640 -17.19 -35.33 -19.22
CA VAL A 640 -17.87 -34.04 -19.41
C VAL A 640 -18.95 -34.11 -20.49
N LYS A 641 -20.02 -33.32 -20.33
CA LYS A 641 -21.14 -33.25 -21.29
C LYS A 641 -20.90 -32.23 -22.41
N ASN A 642 -20.22 -31.13 -22.09
CA ASN A 642 -19.96 -30.05 -23.04
C ASN A 642 -18.69 -30.34 -23.85
N PRO A 643 -18.76 -30.48 -25.20
CA PRO A 643 -17.59 -30.73 -26.05
C PRO A 643 -16.64 -29.55 -26.20
N GLU A 644 -17.05 -28.36 -25.78
CA GLU A 644 -16.22 -27.15 -25.92
C GLU A 644 -15.03 -27.20 -24.97
N TYR A 645 -15.15 -27.89 -23.82
CA TYR A 645 -14.03 -28.16 -22.93
C TYR A 645 -13.05 -29.14 -23.57
N LYS A 646 -11.84 -28.64 -23.89
CA LYS A 646 -10.78 -29.43 -24.52
C LYS A 646 -9.55 -29.45 -23.63
N HIS A 647 -9.32 -30.58 -22.97
CA HIS A 647 -8.09 -30.84 -22.23
C HIS A 647 -7.79 -32.33 -22.18
N SER A 648 -6.53 -32.71 -21.99
CA SER A 648 -6.09 -34.12 -21.93
C SER A 648 -6.73 -34.91 -20.78
N ALA A 649 -7.14 -34.19 -19.73
CA ALA A 649 -7.82 -34.71 -18.55
C ALA A 649 -9.32 -34.98 -18.75
N PHE A 650 -9.91 -34.59 -19.88
CA PHE A 650 -11.35 -34.69 -20.12
C PHE A 650 -11.68 -35.78 -21.14
N ILE A 651 -12.84 -36.42 -20.97
CA ILE A 651 -13.47 -37.32 -21.93
C ILE A 651 -14.89 -36.82 -22.17
N ASP A 652 -15.26 -36.53 -23.41
CA ASP A 652 -16.65 -36.22 -23.75
C ASP A 652 -17.51 -37.48 -23.58
N SER A 653 -18.57 -37.37 -22.77
CA SER A 653 -19.56 -38.42 -22.48
C SER A 653 -20.15 -39.09 -23.71
N ARG A 654 -20.17 -38.42 -24.87
CA ARG A 654 -20.72 -38.92 -26.14
C ARG A 654 -19.70 -39.67 -26.99
N THR A 655 -18.43 -39.68 -26.59
CA THR A 655 -17.40 -40.48 -27.28
C THR A 655 -17.56 -41.97 -26.93
N PRO A 656 -17.10 -42.89 -27.81
CA PRO A 656 -17.18 -44.33 -27.52
C PRO A 656 -16.54 -44.73 -26.19
N LEU A 657 -15.44 -44.08 -25.80
CA LEU A 657 -14.79 -44.31 -24.51
C LEU A 657 -15.60 -43.72 -23.34
N GLY A 658 -16.14 -42.51 -23.50
CA GLY A 658 -17.00 -41.88 -22.48
C GLY A 658 -18.25 -42.71 -22.17
N ASP A 659 -18.97 -43.13 -23.21
CA ASP A 659 -20.18 -43.96 -23.08
C ASP A 659 -19.87 -45.33 -22.48
N ALA A 660 -18.78 -45.98 -22.89
CA ALA A 660 -18.35 -47.25 -22.32
C ALA A 660 -18.00 -47.13 -20.84
N LEU A 661 -17.28 -46.08 -20.42
CA LEU A 661 -16.91 -45.85 -19.03
C LEU A 661 -18.14 -45.55 -18.14
N LEU A 662 -19.13 -44.81 -18.65
CA LEU A 662 -20.37 -44.50 -17.92
C LEU A 662 -21.26 -45.73 -17.72
N ASN A 663 -21.26 -46.67 -18.67
CA ASN A 663 -22.05 -47.90 -18.61
C ASN A 663 -21.30 -49.08 -17.95
N SER A 664 -20.08 -48.86 -17.48
CA SER A 664 -19.22 -49.88 -16.86
C SER A 664 -19.33 -49.88 -15.33
N SER A 665 -18.91 -50.97 -14.69
CA SER A 665 -18.86 -51.10 -13.23
C SER A 665 -17.41 -51.22 -12.74
N LYS A 666 -17.14 -50.89 -11.48
CA LYS A 666 -15.79 -51.08 -10.90
C LYS A 666 -15.28 -52.51 -11.14
N GLY A 667 -14.06 -52.65 -11.65
CA GLY A 667 -13.43 -53.93 -12.00
C GLY A 667 -13.84 -54.51 -13.36
N SER A 668 -14.71 -53.86 -14.13
CA SER A 668 -15.08 -54.35 -15.46
C SER A 668 -13.94 -54.13 -16.46
N LYS A 669 -13.70 -55.14 -17.31
CA LYS A 669 -12.78 -55.06 -18.45
C LYS A 669 -13.56 -54.99 -19.75
N PHE A 670 -13.17 -54.07 -20.63
CA PHE A 670 -13.74 -53.95 -21.97
C PHE A 670 -12.68 -53.50 -22.98
N ASN A 671 -12.95 -53.74 -24.26
CA ASN A 671 -12.04 -53.38 -25.35
C ASN A 671 -12.66 -52.31 -26.22
N ILE A 672 -11.88 -51.27 -26.54
CA ILE A 672 -12.22 -50.28 -27.56
C ILE A 672 -11.06 -50.22 -28.55
N GLY A 673 -11.30 -50.64 -29.79
CA GLY A 673 -10.24 -50.80 -30.77
C GLY A 673 -9.29 -51.95 -30.41
N MET A 674 -8.00 -51.65 -30.27
CA MET A 674 -6.95 -52.62 -29.91
C MET A 674 -6.48 -52.53 -28.45
N SER A 675 -7.01 -51.59 -27.66
CA SER A 675 -6.62 -51.39 -26.26
C SER A 675 -7.60 -52.05 -25.30
N GLU A 676 -7.06 -52.68 -24.25
CA GLU A 676 -7.82 -53.23 -23.14
C GLU A 676 -7.95 -52.18 -22.03
N TYR A 677 -9.18 -51.96 -21.56
CA TYR A 677 -9.49 -51.02 -20.49
C TYR A 677 -10.01 -51.77 -19.27
N GLU A 678 -9.52 -51.42 -18.07
CA GLU A 678 -10.01 -51.90 -16.79
C GLU A 678 -10.41 -50.73 -15.89
N VAL A 679 -11.66 -50.69 -15.43
CA VAL A 679 -12.14 -49.61 -14.56
C VAL A 679 -11.70 -49.86 -13.11
N ASN A 680 -10.88 -48.97 -12.55
CA ASN A 680 -10.33 -49.13 -11.20
C ASN A 680 -11.23 -48.49 -10.14
N GLU A 681 -11.70 -47.27 -10.39
CA GLU A 681 -12.39 -46.45 -9.39
C GLU A 681 -13.27 -45.39 -10.06
N PHE A 682 -14.48 -45.17 -9.53
CA PHE A 682 -15.32 -44.02 -9.83
C PHE A 682 -15.23 -43.05 -8.66
N LEU A 683 -15.10 -41.76 -8.95
CA LEU A 683 -14.90 -40.70 -7.97
C LEU A 683 -15.87 -39.55 -8.24
N PRO A 684 -16.35 -38.86 -7.20
CA PRO A 684 -17.08 -37.60 -7.36
C PRO A 684 -16.24 -36.59 -8.19
N PRO A 685 -16.89 -35.75 -9.03
CA PRO A 685 -16.21 -34.72 -9.83
C PRO A 685 -15.16 -33.92 -9.09
N TYR A 686 -15.48 -33.39 -7.90
CA TYR A 686 -14.57 -32.57 -7.11
C TYR A 686 -13.29 -33.32 -6.69
N VAL A 687 -13.41 -34.58 -6.26
CA VAL A 687 -12.25 -35.42 -5.92
C VAL A 687 -11.37 -35.65 -7.14
N GLY A 688 -11.99 -35.87 -8.30
CA GLY A 688 -11.28 -35.96 -9.58
C GLY A 688 -10.52 -34.68 -9.91
N VAL A 689 -11.20 -33.53 -9.83
CA VAL A 689 -10.62 -32.20 -10.07
C VAL A 689 -9.41 -31.96 -9.15
N PHE A 690 -9.51 -32.23 -7.86
CA PHE A 690 -8.40 -32.07 -6.92
C PHE A 690 -7.20 -32.98 -7.26
N ARG A 691 -7.45 -34.28 -7.49
CA ARG A 691 -6.38 -35.24 -7.82
C ARG A 691 -5.69 -34.91 -9.15
N ILE A 692 -6.45 -34.46 -10.15
CA ILE A 692 -5.89 -34.04 -11.44
C ILE A 692 -5.13 -32.72 -11.29
N SER A 693 -5.68 -31.74 -10.59
CA SER A 693 -5.00 -30.47 -10.28
C SER A 693 -3.66 -30.69 -9.59
N THR A 694 -3.60 -31.61 -8.63
CA THR A 694 -2.35 -32.02 -7.95
C THR A 694 -1.32 -32.56 -8.94
N LYS A 695 -1.74 -33.42 -9.88
CA LYS A 695 -0.85 -33.95 -10.93
C LYS A 695 -0.37 -32.86 -11.87
N ILE A 696 -1.27 -31.97 -12.32
CA ILE A 696 -0.94 -30.85 -13.21
C ILE A 696 0.08 -29.95 -12.50
N ARG A 697 -0.23 -29.44 -11.30
CA ARG A 697 0.65 -28.58 -10.50
C ARG A 697 2.03 -29.20 -10.31
N SER A 698 2.09 -30.49 -9.94
CA SER A 698 3.35 -31.19 -9.76
C SER A 698 4.13 -31.39 -11.07
N SER A 699 3.43 -31.52 -12.22
CA SER A 699 4.07 -31.72 -13.53
C SER A 699 4.61 -30.42 -14.15
N ILE A 700 3.97 -29.29 -13.86
CA ILE A 700 4.39 -27.96 -14.34
C ILE A 700 5.35 -27.25 -13.38
N ASN A 701 5.53 -27.77 -12.15
CA ASN A 701 6.45 -27.18 -11.18
C ASN A 701 7.91 -27.34 -11.65
N ASP A 702 8.53 -26.22 -11.99
CA ASP A 702 9.94 -26.10 -12.41
C ASP A 702 10.91 -25.88 -11.23
N GLY A 703 10.39 -25.87 -10.00
CA GLY A 703 11.12 -25.59 -8.76
C GLY A 703 10.75 -24.24 -8.13
N THR A 704 9.93 -23.41 -8.78
CA THR A 704 9.44 -22.14 -8.22
C THR A 704 8.31 -22.31 -7.22
N ASP A 705 7.55 -23.41 -7.30
CA ASP A 705 6.48 -23.72 -6.35
C ASP A 705 6.99 -24.67 -5.25
N SER A 706 6.68 -24.35 -4.00
CA SER A 706 7.00 -25.20 -2.84
C SER A 706 6.20 -26.51 -2.81
N PHE A 707 5.11 -26.60 -3.56
CA PHE A 707 4.28 -27.81 -3.61
C PHE A 707 4.94 -28.94 -4.38
N GLN A 708 5.12 -30.09 -3.73
CA GLN A 708 5.59 -31.31 -4.36
C GLN A 708 4.68 -32.48 -4.01
N SER A 709 4.20 -33.19 -5.04
CA SER A 709 3.53 -34.47 -4.85
C SER A 709 4.57 -35.59 -4.82
N PHE A 710 4.39 -36.55 -3.92
CA PHE A 710 5.22 -37.74 -3.88
C PHE A 710 4.40 -38.97 -3.53
N THR A 711 4.82 -40.12 -4.03
CA THR A 711 4.28 -41.41 -3.62
C THR A 711 5.07 -41.95 -2.43
N MET A 712 4.38 -42.69 -1.57
CA MET A 712 4.98 -43.37 -0.43
C MET A 712 4.95 -44.89 -0.67
N PRO A 713 6.02 -45.63 -0.33
CA PRO A 713 6.02 -47.09 -0.42
C PRO A 713 4.92 -47.70 0.44
N ALA A 714 4.37 -48.83 -0.01
CA ALA A 714 3.37 -49.59 0.76
C ALA A 714 4.03 -50.41 1.89
N ASP A 715 5.32 -50.73 1.77
CA ASP A 715 6.07 -51.44 2.81
C ASP A 715 6.39 -50.50 3.99
N PRO A 716 6.06 -50.87 5.24
CA PRO A 716 6.28 -50.01 6.41
C PRO A 716 7.74 -49.63 6.70
N GLU A 717 8.71 -50.51 6.44
CA GLU A 717 10.12 -50.18 6.70
C GLU A 717 10.66 -49.24 5.62
N GLU A 718 10.32 -49.49 4.35
CA GLU A 718 10.64 -48.57 3.26
C GLU A 718 9.93 -47.22 3.41
N PHE A 719 8.72 -47.21 3.97
CA PHE A 719 7.97 -46.01 4.31
C PHE A 719 8.70 -45.15 5.34
N ILE A 720 9.09 -45.73 6.48
CA ILE A 720 9.82 -45.01 7.55
C ILE A 720 11.15 -44.50 7.02
N SER A 721 11.90 -45.34 6.29
CA SER A 721 13.17 -44.96 5.67
C SER A 721 13.00 -43.80 4.68
N SER A 722 11.93 -43.83 3.88
CA SER A 722 11.60 -42.76 2.93
C SER A 722 11.25 -41.45 3.62
N ILE A 723 10.47 -41.47 4.70
CA ILE A 723 10.17 -40.27 5.50
C ILE A 723 11.45 -39.72 6.13
N LYS A 724 12.26 -40.57 6.78
CA LYS A 724 13.53 -40.16 7.40
C LYS A 724 14.45 -39.48 6.39
N LYS A 725 14.61 -40.06 5.19
CA LYS A 725 15.40 -39.47 4.10
C LYS A 725 14.83 -38.12 3.64
N LYS A 726 13.50 -37.98 3.54
CA LYS A 726 12.85 -36.71 3.15
C LYS A 726 12.99 -35.64 4.22
N MET A 727 12.82 -35.98 5.49
CA MET A 727 13.00 -35.07 6.61
C MET A 727 14.46 -34.64 6.80
N GLN A 728 15.44 -35.48 6.43
CA GLN A 728 16.84 -35.07 6.38
C GLN A 728 17.09 -33.94 5.37
N PHE A 729 16.38 -33.89 4.25
CA PHE A 729 16.44 -32.74 3.33
C PHE A 729 15.76 -31.48 3.90
N LEU A 730 14.87 -31.64 4.89
CA LEU A 730 14.21 -30.55 5.61
C LEU A 730 15.02 -30.07 6.83
N LYS A 731 15.99 -30.86 7.32
CA LYS A 731 16.99 -30.39 8.28
C LYS A 731 17.79 -29.29 7.59
N LYS A 732 17.38 -28.04 7.82
CA LYS A 732 18.11 -26.87 7.34
C LYS A 732 19.53 -26.95 7.89
N ASP A 733 20.52 -26.71 7.02
CA ASP A 733 21.83 -26.28 7.48
C ASP A 733 21.66 -25.13 8.48
N ALA A 734 22.63 -24.96 9.38
CA ALA A 734 22.72 -23.81 10.27
C ALA A 734 22.32 -22.52 9.55
N ASP A 735 21.15 -21.95 9.88
CA ASP A 735 20.78 -20.64 9.35
C ASP A 735 21.64 -19.61 10.09
N PRO A 736 22.63 -18.99 9.41
CA PRO A 736 23.59 -18.11 10.08
C PRO A 736 22.92 -16.89 10.70
N ILE A 737 21.71 -16.51 10.24
CA ILE A 737 20.93 -15.40 10.79
C ILE A 737 20.35 -15.78 12.15
N LEU A 738 19.91 -17.03 12.34
CA LEU A 738 19.35 -17.48 13.61
C LEU A 738 20.44 -17.65 14.69
N GLU A 739 21.65 -18.05 14.28
CA GLU A 739 22.80 -18.20 15.19
C GLU A 739 23.46 -16.87 15.59
N ASN A 740 23.24 -15.81 14.81
CA ASN A 740 23.84 -14.51 15.07
C ASN A 740 23.14 -13.80 16.25
N SER A 741 23.84 -13.69 17.38
CA SER A 741 23.35 -13.01 18.60
C SER A 741 23.19 -11.50 18.45
N ASP A 742 23.76 -10.87 17.42
CA ASP A 742 23.58 -9.44 17.14
C ASP A 742 22.21 -9.15 16.53
N ILE A 743 21.51 -10.19 16.05
CA ILE A 743 20.17 -10.07 15.47
C ILE A 743 19.13 -10.22 16.60
N PRO A 744 18.19 -9.27 16.74
CA PRO A 744 17.14 -9.30 17.76
C PRO A 744 16.38 -10.63 17.83
N ILE A 745 16.05 -11.08 19.05
CA ILE A 745 15.37 -12.37 19.28
C ILE A 745 13.99 -12.43 18.61
N TYR A 746 13.26 -11.30 18.56
CA TYR A 746 11.96 -11.24 17.88
C TYR A 746 12.09 -11.48 16.38
N MET A 747 13.13 -10.91 15.74
CA MET A 747 13.40 -11.09 14.32
C MET A 747 13.82 -12.53 13.99
N ARG A 748 14.62 -13.13 14.88
CA ARG A 748 15.02 -14.54 14.75
C ARG A 748 13.82 -15.47 14.95
N GLY A 749 12.94 -15.18 15.90
CA GLY A 749 11.72 -15.94 16.13
C GLY A 749 10.78 -15.92 14.92
N LYS A 750 10.51 -14.72 14.36
CA LYS A 750 9.69 -14.57 13.15
C LYS A 750 10.29 -15.31 11.94
N ARG A 751 11.62 -15.32 11.81
CA ARG A 751 12.32 -16.04 10.75
C ARG A 751 12.29 -17.56 10.94
N PHE A 752 12.29 -18.04 12.19
CA PHE A 752 12.24 -19.47 12.49
C PHE A 752 10.92 -20.09 12.02
N ASP A 753 9.80 -19.48 12.41
CA ASP A 753 8.46 -19.91 12.00
C ASP A 753 7.55 -18.70 11.74
N LEU A 754 7.19 -18.49 10.47
CA LEU A 754 6.34 -17.36 10.06
C LEU A 754 4.90 -17.50 10.56
N SER A 755 4.46 -18.74 10.80
CA SER A 755 3.06 -19.12 11.06
C SER A 755 2.75 -19.32 12.54
N ASN A 756 3.75 -19.72 13.34
CA ASN A 756 3.56 -20.00 14.76
C ASN A 756 4.60 -19.23 15.61
N PRO A 757 4.23 -18.01 16.08
CA PRO A 757 5.12 -17.18 16.88
C PRO A 757 5.60 -17.87 18.17
N ILE A 758 4.74 -18.66 18.83
CA ILE A 758 5.08 -19.35 20.08
C ILE A 758 6.13 -20.43 19.83
N LYS A 759 6.02 -21.19 18.74
CA LYS A 759 7.02 -22.19 18.34
C LYS A 759 8.36 -21.53 17.99
N GLY A 760 8.33 -20.43 17.23
CA GLY A 760 9.53 -19.66 16.91
C GLY A 760 10.23 -19.14 18.17
N MET A 761 9.47 -18.60 19.11
CA MET A 761 9.99 -18.18 20.41
C MET A 761 10.62 -19.32 21.22
N ILE A 762 9.92 -20.45 21.36
CA ILE A 762 10.44 -21.61 22.11
C ILE A 762 11.76 -22.08 21.49
N ALA A 763 11.85 -22.17 20.17
CA ALA A 763 13.07 -22.58 19.50
C ALA A 763 14.24 -21.62 19.78
N ILE A 764 14.02 -20.30 19.70
CA ILE A 764 15.08 -19.31 19.93
C ILE A 764 15.49 -19.21 21.40
N LEU A 765 14.55 -19.31 22.34
CA LEU A 765 14.84 -19.15 23.77
C LEU A 765 15.45 -20.40 24.42
N PHE A 766 15.18 -21.60 23.89
CA PHE A 766 15.53 -22.87 24.54
C PHE A 766 16.48 -23.75 23.73
N ASP A 767 16.97 -23.34 22.56
CA ASP A 767 18.04 -24.06 21.86
C ASP A 767 19.39 -23.38 22.10
N ARG A 768 20.33 -24.13 22.66
CA ARG A 768 21.71 -23.69 22.95
C ARG A 768 22.46 -23.21 21.71
N LYS A 769 22.03 -23.66 20.53
CA LYS A 769 22.56 -23.20 19.24
C LYS A 769 22.37 -21.69 19.04
N TYR A 770 21.30 -21.12 19.60
CA TYR A 770 20.92 -19.72 19.41
C TYR A 770 21.26 -18.90 20.66
N LYS A 771 22.40 -18.21 20.62
CA LYS A 771 22.81 -17.33 21.74
C LYS A 771 21.88 -16.13 21.88
N ASN A 772 21.49 -15.80 23.10
CA ASN A 772 20.56 -14.69 23.42
C ASN A 772 21.30 -13.48 23.99
N SER A 773 20.88 -12.27 23.62
CA SER A 773 21.54 -10.98 23.92
C SER A 773 21.26 -10.42 25.32
N GLY A 774 20.76 -11.25 26.25
CA GLY A 774 20.36 -10.84 27.61
C GLY A 774 19.06 -10.03 27.64
N ILE A 775 18.58 -9.69 28.84
CA ILE A 775 17.36 -8.87 29.06
C ILE A 775 17.69 -7.39 29.29
N PRO A 776 16.76 -6.46 29.00
CA PRO A 776 16.96 -5.02 29.25
C PRO A 776 17.24 -4.70 30.73
N SER A 777 18.27 -3.90 30.98
CA SER A 777 18.65 -3.39 32.32
C SER A 777 18.42 -1.88 32.48
N PHE A 778 17.56 -1.30 31.63
CA PHE A 778 17.19 0.12 31.57
C PHE A 778 15.68 0.25 31.39
N GLY A 779 15.13 1.46 31.59
CA GLY A 779 13.69 1.71 31.53
C GLY A 779 13.08 1.91 32.91
N SER A 780 11.76 1.79 33.00
CA SER A 780 10.97 2.00 34.22
C SER A 780 11.31 0.97 35.30
N GLU A 781 11.65 1.46 36.50
CA GLU A 781 12.11 0.61 37.61
C GLU A 781 10.98 0.03 38.46
N ASN A 782 9.83 0.71 38.54
CA ASN A 782 8.68 0.30 39.35
C ASN A 782 7.39 0.57 38.58
N PRO A 783 7.12 -0.15 37.48
CA PRO A 783 5.90 0.04 36.72
C PRO A 783 4.67 -0.42 37.52
N THR A 784 3.59 0.35 37.49
CA THR A 784 2.29 -0.03 38.08
C THR A 784 1.38 -0.74 37.09
N GLU A 785 1.64 -0.54 35.80
CA GLU A 785 0.90 -1.09 34.68
C GLU A 785 1.90 -1.44 33.58
N ILE A 786 1.73 -2.62 32.97
CA ILE A 786 2.65 -3.10 31.93
C ILE A 786 1.89 -3.77 30.78
N ILE A 787 2.41 -3.57 29.56
CA ILE A 787 2.00 -4.31 28.38
C ILE A 787 2.84 -5.58 28.26
N LEU A 788 2.16 -6.70 28.01
CA LEU A 788 2.75 -8.01 27.82
C LEU A 788 2.48 -8.53 26.40
N ASP A 789 3.55 -8.90 25.70
CA ASP A 789 3.50 -9.73 24.49
C ASP A 789 3.68 -11.22 24.83
N ILE A 790 3.53 -12.10 23.84
CA ILE A 790 3.72 -13.55 24.02
C ILE A 790 5.12 -13.92 24.55
N TRP A 791 6.15 -13.16 24.19
CA TRP A 791 7.53 -13.40 24.60
C TRP A 791 7.71 -13.14 26.09
N SER A 792 7.10 -12.08 26.58
CA SER A 792 7.15 -11.63 27.97
C SER A 792 6.30 -12.51 28.86
N ILE A 793 5.11 -12.90 28.39
CA ILE A 793 4.25 -13.88 29.07
C ILE A 793 5.01 -15.19 29.28
N THR A 794 5.66 -15.68 28.23
CA THR A 794 6.41 -16.94 28.28
C THR A 794 7.67 -16.83 29.11
N TYR A 795 8.37 -15.69 28.99
CA TYR A 795 9.52 -15.38 29.82
C TYR A 795 9.18 -15.40 31.31
N ILE A 796 8.08 -14.76 31.75
CA ILE A 796 7.66 -14.75 33.15
C ILE A 796 7.41 -16.18 33.65
N PHE A 797 6.81 -17.04 32.83
CA PHE A 797 6.56 -18.43 33.17
C PHE A 797 7.86 -19.22 33.36
N TYR A 798 8.71 -19.28 32.33
CA TYR A 798 9.94 -20.09 32.37
C TYR A 798 11.04 -19.50 33.26
N SER A 799 10.97 -18.20 33.56
CA SER A 799 11.82 -17.58 34.58
C SER A 799 11.40 -17.95 36.00
N GLY A 800 10.27 -18.65 36.17
CA GLY A 800 9.75 -18.93 37.48
C GLY A 800 9.33 -17.65 38.21
N LEU A 801 8.56 -16.78 37.54
CA LEU A 801 8.07 -15.55 38.16
C LEU A 801 6.55 -15.48 38.15
N SER A 802 5.87 -16.48 37.58
CA SER A 802 4.41 -16.48 37.40
C SER A 802 3.64 -16.22 38.69
N GLU A 803 3.88 -16.98 39.77
CA GLU A 803 3.12 -16.83 41.03
C GLU A 803 3.36 -15.50 41.75
N THR A 804 4.61 -15.03 41.80
CA THR A 804 4.94 -13.73 42.41
C THR A 804 4.40 -12.59 41.56
N PHE A 805 4.40 -12.76 40.24
CA PHE A 805 3.74 -11.85 39.32
C PHE A 805 2.23 -11.79 39.59
N ARG A 806 1.53 -12.93 39.77
CA ARG A 806 0.08 -12.96 40.10
C ARG A 806 -0.25 -12.17 41.37
N SER A 807 0.66 -12.16 42.34
CA SER A 807 0.46 -11.50 43.64
C SER A 807 1.06 -10.09 43.74
N SER A 808 1.72 -9.61 42.68
CA SER A 808 2.42 -8.32 42.64
C SER A 808 1.50 -7.10 42.68
N GLY A 809 0.23 -7.26 42.29
CA GLY A 809 -0.74 -6.15 42.18
C GLY A 809 -0.52 -5.24 40.97
N ILE A 810 0.32 -5.63 40.02
CA ILE A 810 0.58 -4.90 38.79
C ILE A 810 -0.58 -5.10 37.81
N SER A 811 -1.08 -4.02 37.23
CA SER A 811 -2.08 -4.09 36.15
C SER A 811 -1.43 -4.61 34.88
N THR A 812 -2.03 -5.61 34.24
CA THR A 812 -1.54 -6.17 32.98
C THR A 812 -2.44 -5.78 31.83
N ILE A 813 -1.82 -5.38 30.73
CA ILE A 813 -2.49 -5.10 29.47
C ILE A 813 -1.94 -6.06 28.41
N ILE A 814 -2.85 -6.63 27.62
CA ILE A 814 -2.50 -7.40 26.42
C ILE A 814 -3.26 -6.85 25.22
N THR A 815 -2.68 -7.02 24.04
CA THR A 815 -3.38 -6.68 22.79
C THR A 815 -4.37 -7.78 22.40
N ARG A 816 -5.35 -7.42 21.56
CA ARG A 816 -6.32 -8.41 21.03
C ARG A 816 -5.59 -9.48 20.20
N GLU A 817 -4.55 -9.08 19.49
CA GLU A 817 -3.69 -9.92 18.66
C GLU A 817 -2.92 -10.93 19.54
N THR A 818 -2.32 -10.47 20.64
CA THR A 818 -1.66 -11.35 21.62
C THR A 818 -2.64 -12.37 22.20
N LYS A 819 -3.84 -11.94 22.57
CA LYS A 819 -4.89 -12.85 23.04
C LYS A 819 -5.26 -13.90 21.98
N ALA A 820 -5.49 -13.48 20.74
CA ALA A 820 -5.86 -14.38 19.65
C ALA A 820 -4.76 -15.41 19.34
N ILE A 821 -3.48 -15.01 19.36
CA ILE A 821 -2.36 -15.94 19.19
C ILE A 821 -2.35 -17.02 20.28
N ILE A 822 -2.58 -16.61 21.53
CA ILE A 822 -2.60 -17.53 22.66
C ILE A 822 -3.81 -18.49 22.57
N GLU A 823 -5.01 -17.98 22.31
CA GLU A 823 -6.23 -18.78 22.16
C GLU A 823 -6.07 -19.80 21.02
N ASN A 824 -5.63 -19.37 19.84
CA ASN A 824 -5.39 -20.25 18.71
C ASN A 824 -4.35 -21.33 19.01
N TRP A 825 -3.26 -20.97 19.68
CA TRP A 825 -2.23 -21.95 20.05
C TRP A 825 -2.76 -22.98 21.05
N ILE A 826 -3.54 -22.55 22.06
CA ILE A 826 -4.17 -23.45 23.04
C ILE A 826 -5.13 -24.39 22.32
N ASP A 827 -5.96 -23.88 21.42
CA ASP A 827 -6.90 -24.71 20.65
C ASP A 827 -6.16 -25.73 19.78
N ASP A 828 -5.08 -25.32 19.12
CA ASP A 828 -4.25 -26.20 18.28
C ASP A 828 -3.61 -27.34 19.08
N VAL A 829 -2.92 -27.05 20.19
CA VAL A 829 -2.20 -28.09 20.96
C VAL A 829 -3.15 -29.05 21.69
N ASN A 830 -4.41 -28.68 21.86
CA ASN A 830 -5.44 -29.52 22.49
C ASN A 830 -6.26 -30.34 21.49
N ARG A 831 -5.95 -30.28 20.19
CA ARG A 831 -6.61 -31.14 19.20
C ARG A 831 -6.27 -32.60 19.44
N ASP A 832 -7.30 -33.47 19.39
CA ASP A 832 -7.13 -34.92 19.57
C ASP A 832 -6.19 -35.55 18.53
N ASP A 833 -6.16 -34.98 17.32
CA ASP A 833 -5.33 -35.41 16.19
C ASP A 833 -3.98 -34.67 16.10
N TYR A 834 -3.62 -33.85 17.10
CA TYR A 834 -2.37 -33.11 17.09
C TYR A 834 -1.17 -34.07 17.09
N LEU A 835 -0.26 -33.84 16.15
CA LEU A 835 0.88 -34.70 15.89
C LEU A 835 2.07 -33.85 15.44
N THR A 836 3.20 -34.00 16.14
CA THR A 836 4.48 -33.49 15.65
C THR A 836 5.40 -34.64 15.31
N ILE A 837 6.11 -34.50 14.20
CA ILE A 837 7.15 -35.43 13.77
C ILE A 837 8.44 -34.62 13.62
N ASP A 838 9.51 -35.07 14.25
CA ASP A 838 10.83 -34.43 14.20
C ASP A 838 11.95 -35.47 14.11
N LEU A 839 13.19 -35.01 13.95
CA LEU A 839 14.39 -35.84 13.97
C LEU A 839 15.25 -35.52 15.20
N THR A 840 15.74 -36.54 15.92
CA THR A 840 16.78 -36.37 16.94
C THR A 840 18.07 -35.80 16.33
N ASP A 841 18.99 -35.38 17.19
CA ASP A 841 20.37 -35.08 16.82
C ASP A 841 21.04 -36.27 16.11
N ASP A 842 20.75 -37.49 16.56
CA ASP A 842 21.22 -38.74 15.93
C ASP A 842 20.47 -39.09 14.62
N GLY A 843 19.48 -38.29 14.24
CA GLY A 843 18.70 -38.43 13.01
C GLY A 843 17.58 -39.48 13.09
N GLU A 844 17.17 -39.90 14.27
CA GLU A 844 16.04 -40.80 14.48
C GLU A 844 14.71 -40.05 14.52
N LEU A 845 13.65 -40.67 13.98
CA LEU A 845 12.35 -40.04 13.89
C LEU A 845 11.64 -40.08 15.24
N ILE A 846 11.34 -38.91 15.80
CA ILE A 846 10.50 -38.75 16.98
C ILE A 846 9.09 -38.41 16.51
N ARG A 847 8.13 -39.06 17.14
CA ARG A 847 6.71 -38.73 17.03
C ARG A 847 6.24 -38.28 18.40
N SER A 848 5.67 -37.09 18.49
CA SER A 848 4.97 -36.66 19.70
C SER A 848 3.47 -36.55 19.42
N GLY A 849 2.67 -37.28 20.18
CA GLY A 849 1.21 -37.26 20.06
C GLY A 849 0.56 -36.20 20.96
N SER A 850 -0.75 -36.00 20.77
CA SER A 850 -1.57 -35.06 21.53
C SER A 850 -1.41 -35.20 23.06
N THR A 851 -1.41 -36.42 23.61
CA THR A 851 -1.22 -36.64 25.05
C THR A 851 0.14 -36.18 25.58
N GLU A 852 1.21 -36.41 24.84
CA GLU A 852 2.57 -36.04 25.25
C GLU A 852 2.74 -34.52 25.23
N ILE A 853 2.16 -33.89 24.21
CA ILE A 853 2.20 -32.44 24.02
C ILE A 853 1.33 -31.74 25.06
N TYR A 854 0.15 -32.26 25.36
CA TYR A 854 -0.70 -31.78 26.46
C TYR A 854 0.06 -31.82 27.79
N ASN A 855 0.60 -32.98 28.16
CA ASN A 855 1.33 -33.13 29.43
C ASN A 855 2.56 -32.23 29.51
N GLY A 856 3.23 -31.95 28.38
CA GLY A 856 4.38 -31.06 28.33
C GLY A 856 4.04 -29.57 28.36
N THR A 857 2.77 -29.18 28.12
CA THR A 857 2.36 -27.77 27.97
C THR A 857 1.28 -27.33 28.94
N VAL A 858 0.66 -28.24 29.69
CA VAL A 858 -0.51 -27.96 30.55
C VAL A 858 -0.28 -26.76 31.49
N ASP A 859 0.87 -26.68 32.16
CA ASP A 859 1.17 -25.59 33.10
C ASP A 859 1.30 -24.23 32.39
N LEU A 860 1.89 -24.22 31.18
CA LEU A 860 2.00 -23.02 30.35
C LEU A 860 0.62 -22.59 29.85
N GLN A 861 -0.23 -23.54 29.47
CA GLN A 861 -1.60 -23.26 29.06
C GLN A 861 -2.41 -22.64 30.21
N GLU A 862 -2.30 -23.18 31.43
CA GLU A 862 -2.96 -22.62 32.62
C GLU A 862 -2.48 -21.20 32.94
N TRP A 863 -1.18 -20.95 32.79
CA TRP A 863 -0.61 -19.61 32.93
C TRP A 863 -1.14 -18.63 31.89
N MET A 864 -1.14 -19.03 30.61
CA MET A 864 -1.62 -18.21 29.52
C MET A 864 -3.12 -17.90 29.65
N LYS A 865 -3.94 -18.87 30.06
CA LYS A 865 -5.37 -18.66 30.36
C LYS A 865 -5.55 -17.65 31.50
N PHE A 866 -4.77 -17.77 32.57
CA PHE A 866 -4.80 -16.78 33.64
C PHE A 866 -4.46 -15.37 33.14
N ILE A 867 -3.46 -15.20 32.28
CA ILE A 867 -3.11 -13.89 31.73
C ILE A 867 -4.24 -13.31 30.87
N ILE A 868 -4.87 -14.13 30.02
CA ILE A 868 -6.04 -13.70 29.23
C ILE A 868 -7.19 -13.23 30.13
N GLU A 869 -7.45 -13.95 31.21
CA GLU A 869 -8.58 -13.65 32.13
C GLU A 869 -8.30 -12.46 33.05
N SER A 870 -7.04 -12.23 33.42
CA SER A 870 -6.64 -11.20 34.39
C SER A 870 -6.21 -9.87 33.75
N SER A 871 -5.88 -9.86 32.46
CA SER A 871 -5.38 -8.67 31.77
C SER A 871 -6.50 -7.84 31.14
N GLU A 872 -6.31 -6.53 31.10
CA GLU A 872 -7.14 -5.63 30.31
C GLU A 872 -6.75 -5.71 28.82
N ILE A 873 -7.75 -5.66 27.93
CA ILE A 873 -7.53 -5.52 26.49
C ILE A 873 -7.74 -4.06 26.14
N GLN A 874 -6.65 -3.34 25.87
CA GLN A 874 -6.70 -1.94 25.43
C GLN A 874 -6.47 -1.81 23.93
N SER A 875 -6.92 -0.68 23.38
CA SER A 875 -6.78 -0.33 21.97
C SER A 875 -5.81 0.83 21.81
N PRO A 876 -5.05 0.90 20.71
CA PRO A 876 -4.12 2.00 20.47
C PRO A 876 -4.88 3.30 20.16
N ASN A 877 -4.35 4.41 20.67
CA ASN A 877 -4.79 5.74 20.26
C ASN A 877 -4.36 6.03 18.81
N SER A 878 -5.09 6.92 18.15
CA SER A 878 -4.62 7.50 16.88
C SER A 878 -3.38 8.36 17.17
N VAL A 879 -2.27 7.99 16.55
CA VAL A 879 -0.99 8.73 16.55
C VAL A 879 -0.27 8.48 15.23
N ASP A 880 0.64 9.39 14.89
CA ASP A 880 1.61 9.18 13.82
C ASP A 880 2.81 8.39 14.36
N LEU A 881 3.02 7.17 13.86
CA LEU A 881 4.12 6.33 14.33
C LEU A 881 5.49 6.78 13.78
N PRO A 882 6.58 6.65 14.56
CA PRO A 882 7.93 6.84 14.08
C PRO A 882 8.26 5.88 12.94
N GLU A 883 8.98 6.40 11.95
CA GLU A 883 9.36 5.68 10.74
C GLU A 883 10.11 4.37 11.03
N GLU A 884 11.04 4.37 12.00
CA GLU A 884 11.85 3.19 12.34
C GLU A 884 11.04 2.06 12.99
N ILE A 885 9.96 2.40 13.70
CA ILE A 885 9.02 1.42 14.23
C ILE A 885 8.22 0.81 13.07
N ASN A 886 7.76 1.65 12.14
CA ASN A 886 7.00 1.20 10.97
C ASN A 886 7.82 0.25 10.06
N GLU A 887 9.13 0.50 9.92
CA GLU A 887 10.04 -0.32 9.10
C GLU A 887 10.26 -1.74 9.65
N CYS A 888 10.15 -1.92 10.96
CA CYS A 888 10.46 -3.21 11.60
C CYS A 888 9.25 -4.16 11.67
N ARG A 889 8.05 -3.71 11.28
CA ARG A 889 6.79 -4.47 11.43
C ARG A 889 6.83 -5.82 10.70
N ASP A 890 7.31 -5.85 9.46
CA ASP A 890 7.44 -7.08 8.66
C ASP A 890 8.48 -8.07 9.24
N LEU A 891 9.30 -7.63 10.19
CA LEU A 891 10.41 -8.40 10.74
C LEU A 891 10.08 -9.03 12.10
N ILE A 892 8.93 -8.72 12.68
CA ILE A 892 8.50 -9.19 14.00
C ILE A 892 7.16 -9.92 13.89
N ASP A 893 6.75 -10.59 14.96
CA ASP A 893 5.42 -11.18 15.05
C ASP A 893 4.37 -10.15 15.47
N GLU A 894 3.10 -10.49 15.21
CA GLU A 894 1.95 -9.60 15.41
C GLU A 894 1.73 -9.24 16.89
N SER A 895 2.12 -10.11 17.84
CA SER A 895 2.03 -9.80 19.27
C SER A 895 3.03 -8.71 19.68
N VAL A 896 4.27 -8.80 19.19
CA VAL A 896 5.29 -7.77 19.42
C VAL A 896 4.92 -6.48 18.71
N GLU A 897 4.49 -6.55 17.44
CA GLU A 897 4.09 -5.39 16.65
C GLU A 897 2.97 -4.60 17.35
N SER A 898 1.87 -5.27 17.68
CA SER A 898 0.73 -4.64 18.33
C SER A 898 1.10 -4.06 19.71
N SER A 899 1.99 -4.73 20.45
CA SER A 899 2.45 -4.24 21.77
C SER A 899 3.30 -2.99 21.68
N ILE A 900 4.21 -2.90 20.69
CA ILE A 900 5.00 -1.68 20.44
C ILE A 900 4.09 -0.51 20.06
N ILE A 901 3.11 -0.75 19.17
CA ILE A 901 2.17 0.28 18.72
C ILE A 901 1.33 0.77 19.91
N LEU A 902 0.79 -0.15 20.73
CA LEU A 902 0.02 0.20 21.91
C LEU A 902 0.86 0.99 22.93
N ALA A 903 2.08 0.54 23.20
CA ALA A 903 2.98 1.18 24.15
C ALA A 903 3.33 2.61 23.73
N PHE A 904 3.60 2.82 22.44
CA PHE A 904 3.89 4.15 21.90
C PHE A 904 2.66 5.05 21.90
N SER A 905 1.52 4.57 21.39
CA SER A 905 0.30 5.38 21.21
C SER A 905 -0.40 5.75 22.51
N ASN A 906 -0.33 4.90 23.52
CA ASN A 906 -0.97 5.13 24.82
C ASN A 906 0.00 5.63 25.89
N ASP A 907 1.28 5.82 25.54
CA ASP A 907 2.36 6.14 26.48
C ASP A 907 2.37 5.18 27.67
N LEU A 908 2.55 3.88 27.41
CA LEU A 908 2.51 2.79 28.40
C LEU A 908 3.85 2.04 28.45
N ASP A 909 4.16 1.44 29.60
CA ASP A 909 5.39 0.65 29.78
C ASP A 909 5.26 -0.72 29.13
N TRP A 910 6.03 -0.97 28.08
CA TRP A 910 6.15 -2.31 27.49
C TRP A 910 7.25 -3.13 28.17
N MET A 911 6.89 -4.30 28.67
CA MET A 911 7.87 -5.29 29.08
C MET A 911 8.39 -5.98 27.82
N SER A 912 9.55 -5.57 27.30
CA SER A 912 10.22 -6.27 26.21
C SER A 912 11.37 -7.09 26.78
N ILE A 913 11.52 -8.33 26.36
CA ILE A 913 12.69 -9.14 26.72
C ILE A 913 13.86 -8.95 25.75
N ASP A 914 13.66 -8.21 24.65
CA ASP A 914 14.69 -7.84 23.69
C ASP A 914 15.24 -6.42 23.95
N PRO A 915 16.56 -6.27 24.23
CA PRO A 915 17.18 -4.96 24.46
C PRO A 915 17.20 -4.02 23.26
N PHE A 916 17.25 -4.53 22.02
CA PHE A 916 17.26 -3.70 20.82
C PHE A 916 15.91 -3.00 20.67
N PHE A 917 14.81 -3.76 20.72
CA PHE A 917 13.47 -3.17 20.58
C PHE A 917 13.07 -2.29 21.77
N ALA A 918 13.50 -2.63 22.98
CA ALA A 918 13.32 -1.77 24.15
C ALA A 918 14.04 -0.42 23.99
N ARG A 919 15.26 -0.41 23.40
CA ARG A 919 15.99 0.83 23.08
C ARG A 919 15.39 1.59 21.90
N LEU A 920 14.92 0.88 20.88
CA LEU A 920 14.27 1.49 19.72
C LEU A 920 13.05 2.30 20.17
N LEU A 921 12.17 1.68 20.96
CA LEU A 921 11.00 2.35 21.51
C LEU A 921 11.40 3.53 22.41
N GLY A 922 12.34 3.32 23.34
CA GLY A 922 12.84 4.36 24.25
C GLY A 922 13.48 5.55 23.53
N GLY A 923 14.25 5.30 22.47
CA GLY A 923 14.88 6.32 21.63
C GLY A 923 13.89 7.15 20.82
N LYS A 924 12.65 6.68 20.66
CA LYS A 924 11.56 7.38 19.97
C LYS A 924 10.54 8.01 20.92
N GLY A 925 10.77 7.95 22.22
CA GLY A 925 9.90 8.56 23.23
C GLY A 925 8.85 7.64 23.82
N GLY A 926 8.83 6.35 23.46
CA GLY A 926 8.01 5.35 24.14
C GLY A 926 8.68 4.83 25.42
N ARG A 927 7.93 4.05 26.22
CA ARG A 927 8.38 3.57 27.54
C ARG A 927 8.56 2.06 27.55
N SER A 928 9.60 1.59 28.25
CA SER A 928 9.89 0.17 28.42
C SER A 928 10.29 -0.14 29.86
N VAL A 929 10.07 -1.38 30.28
CA VAL A 929 10.38 -1.84 31.64
C VAL A 929 11.86 -2.22 31.76
N ASN A 930 12.47 -1.89 32.90
CA ASN A 930 13.75 -2.47 33.31
C ASN A 930 13.56 -3.93 33.73
N VAL A 931 13.50 -4.84 32.75
CA VAL A 931 13.20 -6.26 32.97
C VAL A 931 14.19 -6.94 33.90
N SER A 932 15.48 -6.59 33.84
CA SER A 932 16.49 -7.13 34.75
C SER A 932 16.21 -6.79 36.20
N ARG A 933 15.87 -5.54 36.50
CA ARG A 933 15.54 -5.12 37.87
C ARG A 933 14.18 -5.66 38.30
N PHE A 934 13.21 -5.62 37.41
CA PHE A 934 11.86 -6.10 37.63
C PHE A 934 11.82 -7.60 37.99
N SER A 935 12.53 -8.43 37.21
CA SER A 935 12.67 -9.87 37.49
C SER A 935 13.32 -10.15 38.85
N VAL A 936 14.37 -9.41 39.21
CA VAL A 936 15.03 -9.54 40.52
C VAL A 936 14.08 -9.15 41.67
N GLN A 937 13.29 -8.09 41.51
CA GLN A 937 12.31 -7.67 42.53
C GLN A 937 11.21 -8.71 42.73
N LEU A 938 10.68 -9.29 41.64
CA LEU A 938 9.69 -10.36 41.70
C LEU A 938 10.27 -11.66 42.27
N GLY A 939 11.56 -11.92 42.08
CA GLY A 939 12.26 -13.12 42.57
C GLY A 939 12.77 -13.02 44.02
N ALA A 940 12.86 -11.83 44.61
CA ALA A 940 13.59 -11.59 45.86
C ALA A 940 13.14 -12.42 47.08
N ASN A 941 11.90 -12.92 47.10
CA ASN A 941 11.33 -13.72 48.20
C ASN A 941 10.82 -15.10 47.74
N ARG A 942 11.25 -15.59 46.57
CA ARG A 942 10.77 -16.86 46.02
C ARG A 942 11.58 -18.05 46.58
N GLU A 943 10.92 -19.19 46.70
CA GLU A 943 11.58 -20.48 46.93
C GLU A 943 12.46 -20.85 45.73
N ILE A 944 13.63 -21.43 46.02
CA ILE A 944 14.65 -21.67 45.01
C ILE A 944 14.27 -22.80 44.06
N GLU A 945 13.47 -23.75 44.53
CA GLU A 945 12.86 -24.85 43.78
C GLU A 945 12.19 -24.33 42.52
N ALA A 946 11.55 -23.18 42.64
CA ALA A 946 10.75 -22.62 41.58
C ALA A 946 11.59 -21.78 40.60
N MET A 947 12.75 -21.26 41.03
CA MET A 947 13.74 -20.58 40.17
C MET A 947 14.78 -21.54 39.58
N ALA A 948 14.93 -22.75 40.14
CA ALA A 948 15.96 -23.71 39.74
C ALA A 948 15.85 -24.10 38.26
N THR A 949 14.63 -24.25 37.75
CA THR A 949 14.37 -24.50 36.32
C THR A 949 14.86 -23.35 35.45
N ALA A 950 14.61 -22.10 35.84
CA ALA A 950 15.08 -20.92 35.10
C ALA A 950 16.61 -20.83 35.07
N ILE A 951 17.26 -21.11 36.21
CA ILE A 951 18.72 -21.17 36.31
C ILE A 951 19.27 -22.29 35.43
N GLN A 952 18.66 -23.48 35.47
CA GLN A 952 19.04 -24.60 34.61
C GLN A 952 18.92 -24.23 33.14
N LEU A 953 17.80 -23.64 32.72
CA LEU A 953 17.60 -23.17 31.34
C LEU A 953 18.65 -22.12 30.95
N HIS A 954 19.02 -21.22 31.85
CA HIS A 954 20.10 -20.26 31.62
C HIS A 954 21.44 -20.97 31.38
N LEU A 955 21.80 -21.94 32.22
CA LEU A 955 23.10 -22.61 32.16
C LEU A 955 23.26 -23.48 30.90
N PHE A 956 22.21 -24.20 30.51
CA PHE A 956 22.27 -25.19 29.43
C PHE A 956 21.78 -24.67 28.08
N HIS A 957 20.88 -23.69 28.07
CA HIS A 957 20.20 -23.20 26.86
C HIS A 957 20.40 -21.70 26.60
N ASP A 958 21.22 -21.01 27.39
CA ASP A 958 21.41 -19.55 27.29
C ASP A 958 20.09 -18.76 27.38
N PHE A 959 19.08 -19.31 28.08
CA PHE A 959 17.85 -18.59 28.39
C PHE A 959 18.17 -17.32 29.20
N PRO A 960 17.68 -16.13 28.83
CA PRO A 960 18.10 -14.89 29.48
C PRO A 960 17.54 -14.85 30.92
N CYS A 961 18.38 -14.91 31.96
CA CYS A 961 17.93 -14.95 33.36
C CYS A 961 18.86 -14.12 34.26
N SER A 962 18.30 -13.33 35.19
CA SER A 962 19.05 -12.61 36.21
C SER A 962 19.41 -13.53 37.38
N ILE A 963 20.64 -14.06 37.41
CA ILE A 963 21.12 -14.87 38.54
C ILE A 963 21.81 -13.97 39.58
N THR A 964 21.34 -14.03 40.83
CA THR A 964 21.92 -13.26 41.95
C THR A 964 22.76 -14.15 42.86
N ILE A 965 23.64 -13.55 43.68
CA ILE A 965 24.41 -14.29 44.70
C ILE A 965 23.46 -14.99 45.69
N GLU A 966 22.33 -14.36 46.02
CA GLU A 966 21.34 -14.95 46.93
C GLU A 966 20.76 -16.25 46.34
N HIS A 967 20.47 -16.28 45.04
CA HIS A 967 20.03 -17.52 44.37
C HIS A 967 21.08 -18.65 44.50
N LEU A 968 22.38 -18.34 44.37
CA LEU A 968 23.44 -19.33 44.53
C LEU A 968 23.52 -19.85 45.98
N ILE A 969 23.31 -18.98 46.97
CA ILE A 969 23.27 -19.36 48.38
C ILE A 969 22.04 -20.22 48.68
N GLN A 970 20.88 -19.89 48.13
CA GLN A 970 19.67 -20.68 48.30
C GLN A 970 19.78 -22.05 47.63
N LEU A 971 20.37 -22.14 46.42
CA LEU A 971 20.67 -23.42 45.77
C LEU A 971 21.56 -24.28 46.66
N ALA A 972 22.56 -23.66 47.29
CA ALA A 972 23.45 -24.35 48.22
C ALA A 972 22.70 -24.85 49.46
N PHE A 973 21.69 -24.14 49.96
CA PHE A 973 20.91 -24.62 51.11
C PHE A 973 19.85 -25.68 50.78
N SER A 974 19.61 -25.94 49.48
CA SER A 974 18.61 -26.90 49.02
C SER A 974 18.88 -28.33 49.51
N GLN A 975 17.82 -29.12 49.63
CA GLN A 975 17.90 -30.56 49.91
C GLN A 975 17.76 -31.41 48.64
N GLU A 976 17.47 -30.78 47.50
CA GLU A 976 17.31 -31.44 46.20
C GLU A 976 18.65 -31.70 45.52
N VAL A 977 18.93 -32.97 45.18
CA VAL A 977 20.21 -33.40 44.60
C VAL A 977 20.49 -32.72 43.25
N ALA A 978 19.44 -32.44 42.47
CA ALA A 978 19.59 -31.75 41.19
C ALA A 978 20.13 -30.31 41.35
N HIS A 979 19.87 -29.66 42.49
CA HIS A 979 20.31 -28.28 42.74
C HIS A 979 21.81 -28.18 42.98
N ASP A 980 22.44 -29.24 43.50
CA ASP A 980 23.90 -29.30 43.63
C ASP A 980 24.60 -29.26 42.26
N GLU A 981 24.07 -29.98 41.27
CA GLU A 981 24.61 -29.99 39.91
C GLU A 981 24.41 -28.62 39.24
N ILE A 982 23.22 -28.02 39.38
CA ILE A 982 22.92 -26.67 38.88
C ILE A 982 23.87 -25.64 39.52
N LEU A 983 24.06 -25.70 40.85
CA LEU A 983 24.97 -24.79 41.56
C LEU A 983 26.41 -24.95 41.11
N LYS A 984 26.88 -26.20 40.96
CA LYS A 984 28.22 -26.50 40.45
C LYS A 984 28.42 -25.90 39.06
N ASP A 985 27.49 -26.11 38.14
CA ASP A 985 27.59 -25.59 36.78
C ASP A 985 27.49 -24.05 36.74
N ALA A 986 26.68 -23.43 37.60
CA ALA A 986 26.63 -21.98 37.75
C ALA A 986 27.95 -21.40 38.26
N LEU A 987 28.53 -22.00 39.30
CA LEU A 987 29.82 -21.58 39.85
C LEU A 987 30.95 -21.70 38.83
N ILE A 988 30.92 -22.73 37.98
CA ILE A 988 31.89 -22.89 36.89
C ILE A 988 31.66 -21.82 35.82
N ARG A 989 30.41 -21.61 35.38
CA ARG A 989 30.07 -20.64 34.32
C ARG A 989 30.48 -19.21 34.68
N TYR A 990 30.29 -18.82 35.94
CA TYR A 990 30.56 -17.46 36.43
C TYR A 990 31.85 -17.34 37.27
N GLN A 991 32.78 -18.28 37.13
CA GLN A 991 33.99 -18.33 37.95
C GLN A 991 34.80 -17.02 37.86
N ASP A 992 34.94 -16.46 36.66
CA ASP A 992 35.75 -15.27 36.42
C ASP A 992 35.07 -14.03 36.99
N GLU A 993 33.75 -13.88 36.79
CA GLU A 993 32.95 -12.79 37.33
C GLU A 993 32.94 -12.81 38.85
N LEU A 994 32.67 -13.97 39.46
CA LEU A 994 32.68 -14.16 40.91
C LEU A 994 34.04 -13.83 41.52
N SER A 995 35.13 -14.17 40.82
CA SER A 995 36.50 -13.91 41.29
C SER A 995 36.85 -12.42 41.32
N CYS A 996 36.13 -11.59 40.56
CA CYS A 996 36.33 -10.15 40.50
C CYS A 996 35.49 -9.37 41.54
N ILE A 997 34.56 -10.02 42.24
CA ILE A 997 33.67 -9.36 43.20
C ILE A 997 34.43 -8.97 44.47
N PRO A 998 34.26 -7.74 45.00
CA PRO A 998 34.77 -7.40 46.33
C PRO A 998 34.23 -8.38 47.39
N ASN A 999 35.11 -9.00 48.18
CA ASN A 999 34.78 -10.09 49.12
C ASN A 999 34.38 -11.43 48.49
N ALA A 1000 34.80 -11.73 47.26
CA ALA A 1000 34.58 -13.02 46.58
C ALA A 1000 34.84 -14.23 47.49
N LEU A 1001 35.95 -14.23 48.24
CA LEU A 1001 36.31 -15.32 49.16
C LEU A 1001 35.24 -15.56 50.23
N SER A 1002 34.66 -14.48 50.77
CA SER A 1002 33.59 -14.53 51.76
C SER A 1002 32.29 -15.08 51.18
N ILE A 1003 31.97 -14.74 49.92
CA ILE A 1003 30.79 -15.24 49.21
C ILE A 1003 30.94 -16.75 48.94
N ILE A 1004 32.07 -17.18 48.38
CA ILE A 1004 32.35 -18.60 48.10
C ILE A 1004 32.35 -19.42 49.39
N LYS A 1005 32.90 -18.86 50.48
CA LYS A 1005 32.81 -19.46 51.82
C LYS A 1005 31.36 -19.66 52.25
N LYS A 1006 30.50 -18.63 52.13
CA LYS A 1006 29.08 -18.74 52.49
C LYS A 1006 28.37 -19.83 51.69
N ILE A 1007 28.59 -19.89 50.37
CA ILE A 1007 28.02 -20.91 49.49
C ILE A 1007 28.50 -22.31 49.89
N CYS A 1008 29.80 -22.48 50.12
CA CYS A 1008 30.40 -23.75 50.53
C CYS A 1008 29.82 -24.25 51.87
N ILE A 1009 29.69 -23.37 52.87
CA ILE A 1009 29.11 -23.73 54.17
C ILE A 1009 27.62 -24.04 54.04
N ALA A 1010 26.87 -23.23 53.28
CA ALA A 1010 25.46 -23.43 53.03
C ALA A 1010 25.19 -24.83 52.45
N ASN A 1011 25.98 -25.24 51.45
CA ASN A 1011 25.91 -26.57 50.86
C ASN A 1011 26.18 -27.70 51.86
N LEU A 1012 27.28 -27.60 52.59
CA LEU A 1012 27.63 -28.60 53.59
C LEU A 1012 26.56 -28.75 54.68
N ILE A 1013 25.91 -27.66 55.08
CA ILE A 1013 24.81 -27.68 56.05
C ILE A 1013 23.51 -28.21 55.43
N GLY A 1014 23.19 -27.84 54.18
CA GLY A 1014 22.03 -28.33 53.43
C GLY A 1014 22.05 -29.85 53.29
N ALA A 1015 23.19 -30.39 52.86
CA ALA A 1015 23.45 -31.82 52.78
C ALA A 1015 23.22 -32.57 54.12
N MET A 1016 23.69 -32.01 55.24
CA MET A 1016 23.42 -32.59 56.56
C MET A 1016 21.93 -32.58 56.94
N ARG A 1017 21.18 -31.55 56.53
CA ARG A 1017 19.73 -31.46 56.77
C ARG A 1017 18.93 -32.44 55.91
N ALA A 1018 19.39 -32.73 54.69
CA ALA A 1018 18.81 -33.73 53.79
C ALA A 1018 18.99 -35.19 54.29
N GLY A 1019 19.62 -35.40 55.45
CA GLY A 1019 19.77 -36.71 56.08
C GLY A 1019 21.07 -37.43 55.72
N GLU A 1020 22.06 -36.73 55.16
CA GLU A 1020 23.39 -37.28 54.94
C GLU A 1020 24.14 -37.47 56.26
N VAL A 1021 24.66 -38.69 56.48
CA VAL A 1021 25.33 -39.02 57.74
C VAL A 1021 26.84 -38.91 57.56
N ILE A 1022 27.45 -37.96 58.25
CA ILE A 1022 28.91 -37.87 58.37
C ILE A 1022 29.33 -38.81 59.51
N ASP A 1023 30.05 -39.88 59.18
CA ASP A 1023 30.56 -40.77 60.22
C ASP A 1023 31.68 -40.12 61.05
N SER A 1024 32.04 -40.74 62.18
CA SER A 1024 33.08 -40.24 63.09
C SER A 1024 34.47 -40.08 62.45
N GLU A 1025 34.68 -40.63 61.26
CA GLU A 1025 35.91 -40.52 60.49
C GLU A 1025 35.83 -39.47 59.37
N GLY A 1026 34.76 -38.66 59.34
CA GLY A 1026 34.55 -37.62 58.33
C GLY A 1026 34.24 -38.18 56.95
N ARG A 1027 33.67 -39.39 56.86
CA ARG A 1027 33.15 -39.94 55.60
C ARG A 1027 31.68 -39.58 55.46
N LEU A 1028 31.32 -39.01 54.32
CA LEU A 1028 29.93 -38.84 53.91
C LEU A 1028 29.36 -40.24 53.58
N LYS A 1029 28.38 -40.73 54.35
CA LYS A 1029 27.58 -41.92 54.00
C LYS A 1029 26.26 -41.46 53.42
N LEU A 1030 26.04 -41.80 52.16
CA LEU A 1030 24.97 -41.25 51.33
C LEU A 1030 23.94 -42.30 50.94
N ARG A 1031 22.67 -41.87 50.79
CA ARG A 1031 21.72 -42.50 49.86
C ARG A 1031 21.93 -42.01 48.41
N HIS A 1032 22.42 -40.77 48.19
CA HIS A 1032 22.52 -40.10 46.86
C HIS A 1032 23.78 -39.21 46.66
N GLY A 1033 24.97 -39.78 46.84
CA GLY A 1033 26.30 -39.14 46.99
C GLY A 1033 27.31 -38.31 46.17
N SER A 1034 26.97 -37.71 45.04
CA SER A 1034 27.97 -37.08 44.16
C SER A 1034 27.97 -35.55 44.13
N GLY A 1035 26.82 -34.89 44.33
CA GLY A 1035 26.65 -33.45 44.10
C GLY A 1035 27.40 -32.54 45.10
N THR A 1036 27.18 -32.74 46.39
CA THR A 1036 27.74 -31.87 47.46
C THR A 1036 29.26 -31.76 47.44
N LEU A 1037 29.96 -32.89 47.25
CA LEU A 1037 31.42 -32.88 47.13
C LEU A 1037 31.89 -32.22 45.84
N SER A 1038 31.12 -32.35 44.76
CA SER A 1038 31.40 -31.69 43.48
C SER A 1038 31.41 -30.17 43.63
N VAL A 1039 30.38 -29.61 44.26
CA VAL A 1039 30.30 -28.17 44.58
C VAL A 1039 31.42 -27.75 45.53
N PHE A 1040 31.76 -28.55 46.55
CA PHE A 1040 32.89 -28.26 47.44
C PHE A 1040 34.22 -28.16 46.68
N TYR A 1041 34.47 -29.06 45.73
CA TYR A 1041 35.65 -29.01 44.87
C TYR A 1041 35.63 -27.79 43.95
N THR A 1042 34.48 -27.43 43.39
CA THR A 1042 34.33 -26.19 42.61
C THR A 1042 34.60 -24.94 43.46
N CYS A 1043 34.14 -24.91 44.72
CA CYS A 1043 34.47 -23.82 45.64
C CYS A 1043 35.98 -23.74 45.93
N CYS A 1044 36.65 -24.89 46.11
CA CYS A 1044 38.12 -24.94 46.24
C CYS A 1044 38.83 -24.43 44.98
N LEU A 1045 38.31 -24.76 43.80
CA LEU A 1045 38.81 -24.27 42.52
C LEU A 1045 38.73 -22.76 42.42
N ILE A 1046 37.54 -22.19 42.64
CA ILE A 1046 37.32 -20.74 42.61
C ILE A 1046 38.22 -20.07 43.66
N ALA A 1047 38.20 -20.53 44.92
CA ALA A 1047 39.04 -19.97 45.98
C ALA A 1047 40.54 -19.97 45.65
N SER A 1048 41.04 -21.01 44.97
CA SER A 1048 42.44 -21.09 44.52
C SER A 1048 42.79 -20.18 43.34
N THR A 1049 41.78 -19.54 42.72
CA THR A 1049 41.92 -18.67 41.53
C THR A 1049 41.60 -17.20 41.81
N ILE A 1050 40.81 -16.88 42.84
CA ILE A 1050 40.53 -15.49 43.27
C ILE A 1050 41.83 -14.69 43.41
N GLN A 1051 41.90 -13.54 42.76
CA GLN A 1051 42.99 -12.58 42.93
C GLN A 1051 42.67 -11.71 44.15
N LEU A 1052 43.35 -11.98 45.27
CA LEU A 1052 43.32 -11.08 46.43
C LEU A 1052 44.25 -9.88 46.13
N ASN A 1053 44.03 -8.74 46.77
CA ASN A 1053 44.79 -7.48 46.58
C ASN A 1053 46.34 -7.61 46.71
N ASP A 1054 46.85 -8.77 47.11
CA ASP A 1054 48.28 -9.14 47.08
C ASP A 1054 48.59 -9.93 45.79
N GLU A 1055 49.28 -9.29 44.84
CA GLU A 1055 49.70 -9.88 43.55
C GLU A 1055 50.70 -11.06 43.64
N LYS A 1056 50.96 -11.62 44.84
CA LYS A 1056 52.04 -12.61 45.05
C LYS A 1056 51.65 -13.92 45.75
N LEU A 1057 50.38 -14.12 46.11
CA LEU A 1057 50.00 -15.34 46.83
C LEU A 1057 49.96 -16.57 45.90
N SER A 1058 50.58 -17.66 46.34
CA SER A 1058 50.51 -18.97 45.68
C SER A 1058 49.09 -19.57 45.74
N ARG A 1059 48.79 -20.57 44.90
CA ARG A 1059 47.47 -21.23 44.93
C ARG A 1059 47.26 -21.96 46.27
N GLU A 1060 48.33 -22.52 46.82
CA GLU A 1060 48.39 -23.14 48.14
C GLU A 1060 48.06 -22.16 49.26
N GLU A 1061 48.63 -20.95 49.22
CA GLU A 1061 48.36 -19.89 50.21
C GLU A 1061 46.91 -19.37 50.13
N ARG A 1062 46.36 -19.20 48.93
CA ARG A 1062 44.96 -18.80 48.74
C ARG A 1062 43.98 -19.85 49.27
N LEU A 1063 44.26 -21.11 48.97
CA LEU A 1063 43.45 -22.22 49.46
C LEU A 1063 43.58 -22.40 50.99
N ALA A 1064 44.76 -22.15 51.56
CA ALA A 1064 44.95 -22.11 53.00
C ALA A 1064 44.12 -21.01 53.68
N ARG A 1065 44.05 -19.79 53.11
CA ARG A 1065 43.18 -18.71 53.61
C ARG A 1065 41.71 -19.10 53.55
N PHE A 1066 41.26 -19.72 52.47
CA PHE A 1066 39.89 -20.22 52.34
C PHE A 1066 39.54 -21.27 53.41
N PHE A 1067 40.42 -22.26 53.62
CA PHE A 1067 40.22 -23.28 54.64
C PHE A 1067 40.23 -22.70 56.06
N LEU A 1068 41.07 -21.70 56.34
CA LEU A 1068 41.06 -21.00 57.62
C LEU A 1068 39.69 -20.37 57.89
N GLU A 1069 39.16 -19.61 56.94
CA GLU A 1069 37.85 -18.97 57.08
C GLU A 1069 36.70 -19.98 57.23
N LEU A 1070 36.79 -21.11 56.52
CA LEU A 1070 35.84 -22.23 56.68
C LEU A 1070 35.92 -22.79 58.10
N PHE A 1071 37.11 -23.19 58.56
CA PHE A 1071 37.32 -23.79 59.87
C PHE A 1071 36.91 -22.88 61.02
N ASP A 1072 37.15 -21.57 60.92
CA ASP A 1072 36.71 -20.60 61.91
C ASP A 1072 35.18 -20.57 62.05
N THR A 1073 34.45 -20.85 60.96
CA THR A 1073 32.97 -20.79 60.97
C THR A 1073 32.35 -22.10 61.42
N ILE A 1074 32.99 -23.24 61.15
CA ILE A 1074 32.49 -24.58 61.49
C ILE A 1074 33.17 -25.18 62.72
N HIS A 1075 33.89 -24.38 63.51
CA HIS A 1075 34.72 -24.86 64.62
C HIS A 1075 33.97 -25.68 65.68
N GLU A 1076 32.65 -25.43 65.85
CA GLU A 1076 31.77 -26.19 66.76
C GLU A 1076 31.24 -27.50 66.17
N MET A 1077 31.60 -27.86 64.93
CA MET A 1077 31.12 -29.04 64.21
C MET A 1077 32.27 -30.00 63.83
N PRO A 1078 32.79 -30.84 64.76
CA PRO A 1078 33.97 -31.68 64.54
C PRO A 1078 33.87 -32.66 63.37
N SER A 1079 32.69 -33.20 63.10
CA SER A 1079 32.42 -34.09 61.97
C SER A 1079 32.62 -33.38 60.62
N LEU A 1080 32.16 -32.13 60.52
CA LEU A 1080 32.28 -31.31 59.32
C LEU A 1080 33.72 -30.85 59.07
N ILE A 1081 34.47 -30.52 60.14
CA ILE A 1081 35.91 -30.24 60.06
C ILE A 1081 36.66 -31.44 59.47
N ASN A 1082 36.36 -32.66 59.92
CA ASN A 1082 36.99 -33.87 59.41
C ASN A 1082 36.66 -34.13 57.94
N LEU A 1083 35.41 -33.87 57.53
CA LEU A 1083 35.00 -33.94 56.13
C LEU A 1083 35.78 -32.95 55.26
N VAL A 1084 35.81 -31.66 55.64
CA VAL A 1084 36.52 -30.60 54.90
C VAL A 1084 38.01 -30.92 54.78
N ARG A 1085 38.67 -31.39 55.86
CA ARG A 1085 40.08 -31.81 55.81
C ARG A 1085 40.32 -32.96 54.83
N ARG A 1086 39.43 -33.94 54.83
CA ARG A 1086 39.52 -35.12 53.94
C ARG A 1086 39.27 -34.73 52.48
N ALA A 1087 38.15 -34.05 52.20
CA ALA A 1087 37.80 -33.58 50.87
C ALA A 1087 38.86 -32.61 50.32
N GLY A 1088 39.31 -31.64 51.14
CA GLY A 1088 40.39 -30.72 50.78
C GLY A 1088 41.71 -31.44 50.46
N SER A 1089 42.05 -32.50 51.21
CA SER A 1089 43.23 -33.34 50.90
C SER A 1089 43.09 -34.11 49.59
N VAL A 1090 41.87 -34.57 49.26
CA VAL A 1090 41.58 -35.24 47.98
C VAL A 1090 41.70 -34.25 46.83
N TYR A 1091 41.11 -33.06 46.98
CA TYR A 1091 41.23 -31.97 46.00
C TYR A 1091 42.69 -31.58 45.76
N ALA A 1092 43.46 -31.30 46.82
CA ALA A 1092 44.87 -30.91 46.71
C ALA A 1092 45.70 -31.97 45.98
N LYS A 1093 45.50 -33.27 46.28
CA LYS A 1093 46.17 -34.36 45.55
C LYS A 1093 45.76 -34.43 44.08
N GLY A 1094 44.46 -34.29 43.79
CA GLY A 1094 43.92 -34.34 42.43
C GLY A 1094 44.39 -33.18 41.54
N HIS A 1095 44.68 -32.02 42.14
CA HIS A 1095 45.15 -30.82 41.46
C HIS A 1095 46.67 -30.55 41.61
N PHE A 1096 47.44 -31.55 42.07
CA PHE A 1096 48.90 -31.49 42.26
C PHE A 1096 49.40 -30.36 43.19
N LEU A 1097 48.59 -29.94 44.16
CA LEU A 1097 48.95 -28.94 45.16
C LEU A 1097 49.70 -29.57 46.35
N SER A 1098 50.66 -28.83 46.92
CA SER A 1098 51.44 -29.31 48.07
C SER A 1098 50.63 -29.25 49.37
N ILE A 1099 50.14 -30.40 49.86
CA ILE A 1099 49.46 -30.49 51.17
C ILE A 1099 50.37 -29.98 52.31
N THR A 1100 51.67 -30.24 52.23
CA THR A 1100 52.65 -29.79 53.23
C THR A 1100 52.71 -28.26 53.28
N GLU A 1101 52.66 -27.61 52.12
CA GLU A 1101 52.69 -26.15 52.00
C GLU A 1101 51.37 -25.52 52.45
N ILE A 1102 50.22 -26.06 52.03
CA ILE A 1102 48.89 -25.63 52.51
C ILE A 1102 48.81 -25.70 54.05
N ASN A 1103 49.28 -26.79 54.65
CA ASN A 1103 49.30 -26.95 56.11
C ASN A 1103 50.28 -25.99 56.80
N SER A 1104 51.42 -25.69 56.18
CA SER A 1104 52.37 -24.68 56.68
C SER A 1104 51.71 -23.29 56.70
N CYS A 1105 51.13 -22.88 55.57
CA CYS A 1105 50.45 -21.59 55.43
C CYS A 1105 49.26 -21.47 56.41
N LEU A 1106 48.49 -22.54 56.62
CA LEU A 1106 47.43 -22.58 57.64
C LEU A 1106 47.98 -22.33 59.06
N GLY A 1107 49.12 -22.94 59.41
CA GLY A 1107 49.78 -22.74 60.70
C GLY A 1107 50.33 -21.32 60.88
N ASP A 1108 50.90 -20.74 59.83
CA ASP A 1108 51.42 -19.37 59.82
C ASP A 1108 50.30 -18.33 59.95
N LEU A 1109 49.18 -18.53 59.24
CA LEU A 1109 47.99 -17.66 59.33
C LEU A 1109 47.30 -17.75 60.72
N GLN A 1110 47.24 -18.94 61.32
CA GLN A 1110 46.67 -19.15 62.67
C GLN A 1110 47.53 -18.58 63.80
N SER A 1111 48.85 -18.47 63.59
CA SER A 1111 49.78 -17.90 64.57
C SER A 1111 49.86 -16.37 64.48
N GLY A 1112 49.68 -15.79 63.29
CA GLY A 1112 49.53 -14.33 63.09
C GLY A 1112 48.24 -13.75 63.67
N ALA A 1113 47.10 -14.46 63.60
CA ALA A 1113 45.80 -14.01 64.11
C ALA A 1113 45.68 -13.99 65.65
N LYS A 1114 46.63 -14.60 66.37
CA LYS A 1114 46.71 -14.55 67.86
C LYS A 1114 47.64 -13.45 68.37
N GLY A 1115 48.21 -12.63 67.48
CA GLY A 1115 49.22 -11.61 67.76
C GLY A 1115 48.77 -10.16 67.60
N GLU A 1116 47.49 -9.88 67.32
CA GLU A 1116 46.88 -8.54 67.34
C GLU A 1116 45.87 -8.37 68.48
#